data_AF-A0A8C0JLB5-F1
#
_entry.id   AF-A0A8C0JLB5-F1
#
_cell.length_a   1.000
_cell.length_b   1.000
_cell.length_c   1.000
_cell.angle_alpha   90.00
_cell.angle_beta   90.00
_cell.angle_gamma   90.00
#
_symmetry.space_group_name_H-M   'P 1'
#
loop_
_entity.id
_entity.type
_entity.pdbx_description
1 polymer ?
#
loop_
_entity_poly.entity_id
_entity_poly.type
_entity_poly.pdbx_seq_one_letter_code
_entity_poly.pdbx_strand_id
1 'polypeptide(L)'
;MSGRKRGRAAAAAAASPAPARQAVLSRFFRPTGGLKPGSSATAAADGAAPASASAAPPASALPPQVPPHVAEVGSSKKRPLESDGTVQKKAKKVQGKEGRSDLVISGNSEPKKCLRTKTVLKSLEKLKQFCCTSALAQNRVQTVPLQERFAVLPKCTDFDDITHLRAKNVISSEDSKSHINQKDRALGGSPFGSSCTGNDDLQKTPDPKPSNKRTKSIYTPLELQYIELKQQQKDAILCVECGYKYRFFGEDAEIAARELNIYCHLDHNFMTASIPTHRLFVHVRRLVAKGYKVGVVKQTETAALKAVGDNKSSLFSRKLTLDDAINVDEVMTDTSTSFLLCICENEENVKDKKKGNIFIGIVGVQPVTGEVVFDSFQDSASRSELETRILCLQPVEMLLPSRLSEQTETLVHRATAASVRDDRIRVERMDNVYFEYSHAFQAVTEFYAKDAVDIQASQSFSGIINLEKPVICSLAAVIRYLKEFNLEKVLSKPKNFKQFSGEMEFMTINGTTLRNLEILQNQTDMKTKGSLLWVLDHTKTSFGRRKLKKWVVQPLLKLREINARLDAVSEVLHSESSVFGQIENHLRKLPDIERGLCSIYHKKCSTQEFFLIVKTLYHLKSEFQALIPAVNSHVQSDLLRTFILEIPELLSPVEHYLRILNEQAAKIGDKTELFKDLTDFPLIKKRKDEIQEVTDKIQMHLQEIRKILKNPSLQYVTVSGQEFMIEIKNSAVSCIPTDWVKVGSTKAVSRFHSPFIVENYRHLNQLREQLVLDCSAEWLDFLENFSAHYHSLCKAVHHLATVDCIFSLAKVAKQGDYCRPSLQEERKIVIKNGRHPVIDVLLGEQDQYVPNSTNLSGDSERVMIITGPNMGGKSSYIKQVALITIMAQIGSYVPAEEATIGIVDGIFTRMGAADNIYKGQSTFMEELMDTAEIIRQATSQSLVILDELGRGTSTHDGIAIAYATLEHFIRDVKSLTLFVTHYPPVCELEKSYLQEVGNYHMGFLVNEDENKEDPGKGQ
;
A
#
# COMPACT_ATOMS: atom_id res chain seq x y z
N MET A 1 67.74 33.71 -4.22
CA MET A 1 69.13 33.25 -4.06
C MET A 1 69.15 31.94 -3.28
N SER A 2 70.25 31.16 -3.34
CA SER A 2 70.70 30.08 -2.41
C SER A 2 69.69 29.47 -1.41
N GLY A 3 69.46 28.15 -1.27
CA GLY A 3 70.07 26.92 -1.84
C GLY A 3 70.04 25.81 -0.74
N ARG A 4 70.30 24.51 -0.90
CA ARG A 4 70.50 23.51 -1.99
C ARG A 4 71.04 22.24 -1.27
N LYS A 5 70.68 21.00 -1.71
CA LYS A 5 71.11 19.64 -1.20
C LYS A 5 70.24 19.03 -0.08
N ARG A 6 70.04 17.69 0.05
CA ARG A 6 70.20 16.53 -0.87
C ARG A 6 69.53 15.25 -0.28
N GLY A 7 68.94 14.40 -1.14
CA GLY A 7 69.12 12.92 -1.08
C GLY A 7 67.95 12.00 -0.63
N ARG A 8 67.66 11.00 -1.50
CA ARG A 8 67.30 9.56 -1.32
C ARG A 8 66.62 9.04 -0.03
N ALA A 9 65.85 7.93 -0.02
CA ALA A 9 65.11 7.15 -1.03
C ALA A 9 64.38 5.93 -0.39
N ALA A 10 63.30 5.45 -1.02
CA ALA A 10 62.72 4.08 -0.98
C ALA A 10 62.09 3.50 0.32
N ALA A 11 61.20 2.51 0.10
CA ALA A 11 60.62 1.53 1.05
C ALA A 11 59.71 2.06 2.20
N ALA A 12 58.64 1.39 2.62
CA ALA A 12 57.85 0.32 1.97
C ALA A 12 56.41 0.32 2.55
N ALA A 13 55.42 -0.15 1.79
CA ALA A 13 54.05 -0.38 2.26
C ALA A 13 53.64 -1.82 1.90
N ALA A 14 53.25 -2.61 2.91
CA ALA A 14 53.02 -4.04 2.75
C ALA A 14 51.56 -4.38 2.46
N ALA A 15 51.39 -5.21 1.42
CA ALA A 15 50.18 -5.91 0.96
C ALA A 15 48.95 -5.95 1.89
N SER A 16 47.86 -5.35 1.42
CA SER A 16 46.51 -5.93 1.57
C SER A 16 46.30 -6.99 0.48
N PRO A 17 45.67 -8.15 0.74
CA PRO A 17 45.40 -9.13 -0.31
C PRO A 17 44.42 -8.55 -1.34
N ALA A 18 44.74 -8.72 -2.62
CA ALA A 18 43.83 -8.36 -3.71
C ALA A 18 42.62 -9.32 -3.72
N PRO A 19 41.42 -8.86 -4.12
CA PRO A 19 40.32 -9.76 -4.38
C PRO A 19 40.70 -10.69 -5.54
N ALA A 20 40.57 -12.00 -5.34
CA ALA A 20 40.75 -12.97 -6.41
C ALA A 20 39.75 -12.66 -7.54
N ARG A 21 40.23 -12.54 -8.78
CA ARG A 21 39.37 -12.36 -9.95
C ARG A 21 38.47 -13.60 -10.08
N GLN A 22 37.16 -13.39 -10.17
CA GLN A 22 36.23 -14.48 -10.45
C GLN A 22 36.50 -15.05 -11.85
N ALA A 23 36.41 -16.38 -11.96
CA ALA A 23 36.52 -17.06 -13.23
C ALA A 23 35.34 -16.70 -14.16
N VAL A 24 35.62 -16.67 -15.47
CA VAL A 24 34.64 -16.45 -16.54
C VAL A 24 33.79 -17.72 -16.75
N LEU A 25 32.56 -17.59 -17.26
CA LEU A 25 31.63 -18.72 -17.42
C LEU A 25 31.03 -18.79 -18.83
N SER A 26 31.52 -19.75 -19.63
CA SER A 26 30.93 -20.25 -20.88
C SER A 26 31.60 -21.61 -21.20
N ARG A 27 31.23 -22.43 -22.19
CA ARG A 27 30.10 -22.47 -23.14
C ARG A 27 29.88 -23.93 -23.58
N PHE A 28 28.91 -24.17 -24.46
CA PHE A 28 28.52 -25.48 -25.04
C PHE A 28 27.95 -26.52 -24.05
N PHE A 29 26.67 -26.84 -24.24
CA PHE A 29 26.19 -28.21 -24.02
C PHE A 29 26.67 -29.10 -25.18
N ARG A 30 27.02 -30.36 -24.89
CA ARG A 30 27.29 -31.39 -25.91
C ARG A 30 26.50 -32.66 -25.57
N PRO A 31 25.79 -33.29 -26.53
CA PRO A 31 25.27 -34.64 -26.35
C PRO A 31 26.43 -35.65 -26.27
N THR A 32 26.21 -36.73 -25.52
CA THR A 32 27.16 -37.80 -25.20
C THR A 32 27.34 -38.78 -26.37
N GLY A 33 28.09 -38.36 -27.39
CA GLY A 33 28.31 -39.13 -28.62
C GLY A 33 28.87 -40.54 -28.41
N GLY A 34 28.18 -41.55 -28.95
CA GLY A 34 28.55 -42.97 -28.84
C GLY A 34 29.71 -43.40 -29.73
N LEU A 35 30.51 -44.36 -29.24
CA LEU A 35 31.65 -44.96 -29.93
C LEU A 35 31.26 -45.92 -31.06
N LYS A 36 31.92 -45.82 -32.23
CA LYS A 36 32.35 -46.96 -33.07
C LYS A 36 33.39 -46.52 -34.13
N PRO A 37 34.17 -47.45 -34.72
CA PRO A 37 35.46 -47.15 -35.37
C PRO A 37 35.32 -46.74 -36.84
N GLY A 38 36.35 -46.05 -37.36
CA GLY A 38 36.41 -45.60 -38.76
C GLY A 38 37.33 -46.43 -39.65
N SER A 39 37.42 -46.03 -40.93
CA SER A 39 38.38 -46.55 -41.90
C SER A 39 38.72 -45.52 -42.99
N SER A 40 39.99 -45.56 -43.42
CA SER A 40 40.54 -45.24 -44.76
C SER A 40 39.90 -44.14 -45.64
N ALA A 41 40.73 -43.16 -46.05
CA ALA A 41 40.46 -42.31 -47.21
C ALA A 41 40.97 -42.93 -48.53
N THR A 42 40.30 -42.62 -49.63
CA THR A 42 40.73 -42.83 -51.03
C THR A 42 40.18 -41.71 -51.93
N ALA A 43 40.71 -41.56 -53.15
CA ALA A 43 40.61 -40.34 -53.97
C ALA A 43 39.92 -40.56 -55.35
N ALA A 44 40.08 -39.57 -56.27
CA ALA A 44 39.42 -39.39 -57.59
C ALA A 44 37.98 -38.81 -57.49
N ALA A 45 37.60 -37.70 -58.16
CA ALA A 45 37.57 -37.37 -59.61
C ALA A 45 36.37 -38.03 -60.34
N ASP A 46 35.73 -37.45 -61.37
CA ASP A 46 36.15 -36.35 -62.26
C ASP A 46 34.94 -35.66 -62.97
N GLY A 47 35.13 -34.45 -63.51
CA GLY A 47 34.23 -33.78 -64.49
C GLY A 47 32.81 -33.33 -64.05
N ALA A 48 32.10 -32.43 -64.76
CA ALA A 48 32.48 -31.57 -65.90
C ALA A 48 31.59 -30.29 -65.97
N ALA A 49 32.01 -29.32 -66.79
CA ALA A 49 31.37 -28.00 -67.03
C ALA A 49 30.37 -28.06 -68.24
N PRO A 50 29.84 -26.98 -68.89
CA PRO A 50 30.20 -25.54 -68.81
C PRO A 50 29.07 -24.46 -68.97
N ALA A 51 29.51 -23.19 -69.00
CA ALA A 51 28.90 -22.02 -69.68
C ALA A 51 27.68 -21.32 -69.03
N SER A 52 27.53 -19.97 -69.05
CA SER A 52 28.38 -18.91 -69.66
C SER A 52 28.27 -17.53 -68.95
N ALA A 53 29.32 -16.70 -69.14
CA ALA A 53 29.47 -15.22 -69.12
C ALA A 53 28.32 -14.32 -68.58
N SER A 54 28.54 -13.17 -67.91
CA SER A 54 29.76 -12.37 -67.55
C SER A 54 29.40 -11.38 -66.38
N ALA A 55 30.17 -10.40 -65.89
CA ALA A 55 31.42 -9.73 -66.28
C ALA A 55 32.21 -9.19 -65.04
N ALA A 56 33.32 -8.46 -65.22
CA ALA A 56 34.28 -8.05 -64.17
C ALA A 56 35.19 -6.86 -64.63
N PRO A 57 36.14 -6.28 -63.83
CA PRO A 57 36.15 -6.01 -62.39
C PRO A 57 36.49 -4.50 -62.01
N PRO A 58 37.59 -4.06 -61.32
CA PRO A 58 37.44 -3.22 -60.10
C PRO A 58 38.44 -2.01 -59.92
N ALA A 59 38.67 -1.59 -58.65
CA ALA A 59 39.78 -0.76 -58.08
C ALA A 59 39.55 0.77 -57.89
N SER A 60 40.22 1.51 -56.97
CA SER A 60 40.82 1.23 -55.63
C SER A 60 41.31 2.54 -54.93
N ALA A 61 41.83 2.44 -53.68
CA ALA A 61 42.72 3.40 -52.97
C ALA A 61 42.12 4.60 -52.15
N LEU A 62 43.01 5.26 -51.37
CA LEU A 62 42.80 6.23 -50.27
C LEU A 62 43.78 7.46 -50.40
N PRO A 63 44.06 8.34 -49.40
CA PRO A 63 43.22 9.04 -48.40
C PRO A 63 43.26 10.63 -48.53
N PRO A 64 43.80 11.48 -47.60
CA PRO A 64 42.97 12.45 -46.84
C PRO A 64 43.44 13.93 -46.81
N GLN A 65 42.60 14.87 -46.30
CA GLN A 65 43.04 16.06 -45.52
C GLN A 65 41.92 16.88 -44.83
N VAL A 66 42.28 18.00 -44.15
CA VAL A 66 41.56 18.77 -43.10
C VAL A 66 41.99 20.28 -43.21
N PRO A 67 41.53 21.25 -42.36
CA PRO A 67 40.30 22.07 -42.29
C PRO A 67 40.51 23.48 -42.96
N PRO A 68 40.18 24.71 -42.43
CA PRO A 68 39.12 25.25 -41.53
C PRO A 68 38.43 26.62 -41.96
N HIS A 69 37.51 27.13 -41.10
CA HIS A 69 37.27 28.56 -40.71
C HIS A 69 36.62 29.67 -41.61
N VAL A 70 35.55 30.30 -41.05
CA VAL A 70 35.35 31.77 -40.78
C VAL A 70 34.69 32.75 -41.80
N ALA A 71 33.41 33.08 -41.50
CA ALA A 71 32.76 34.41 -41.30
C ALA A 71 32.31 35.40 -42.43
N GLU A 72 31.39 36.30 -42.01
CA GLU A 72 30.93 37.60 -42.57
C GLU A 72 30.11 37.66 -43.89
N VAL A 73 29.33 38.71 -44.22
CA VAL A 73 28.34 39.55 -43.47
C VAL A 73 27.49 40.40 -44.46
N GLY A 74 26.26 40.81 -44.10
CA GLY A 74 25.49 41.90 -44.78
C GLY A 74 24.03 41.54 -45.12
N SER A 75 22.98 42.16 -44.53
CA SER A 75 22.39 43.49 -44.79
C SER A 75 21.50 43.57 -46.06
N SER A 76 20.39 44.32 -46.16
CA SER A 76 20.00 45.55 -45.44
C SER A 76 18.52 46.00 -45.66
N LYS A 77 18.01 46.88 -44.76
CA LYS A 77 17.00 47.98 -44.97
C LYS A 77 15.56 47.57 -45.41
N LYS A 78 14.48 48.35 -45.19
CA LYS A 78 14.29 49.82 -45.03
C LYS A 78 12.98 50.17 -44.24
N ARG A 79 12.85 51.39 -43.70
CA ARG A 79 11.58 52.05 -43.22
C ARG A 79 11.24 53.27 -44.12
N PRO A 80 10.07 53.93 -44.00
CA PRO A 80 9.93 55.19 -43.21
C PRO A 80 8.62 55.31 -42.34
N LEU A 81 8.57 55.95 -41.15
CA LEU A 81 8.42 57.40 -40.72
C LEU A 81 6.95 57.95 -40.78
N GLU A 82 6.44 58.96 -40.03
CA GLU A 82 6.66 59.67 -38.72
C GLU A 82 5.41 60.60 -38.49
N SER A 83 5.10 61.33 -37.41
CA SER A 83 5.63 61.62 -36.04
C SER A 83 4.49 61.41 -34.98
N ASP A 84 4.26 62.01 -33.79
CA ASP A 84 4.81 62.96 -32.78
C ASP A 84 4.12 62.60 -31.42
N GLY A 85 4.50 63.00 -30.19
CA GLY A 85 5.67 63.71 -29.67
C GLY A 85 5.57 63.99 -28.15
N THR A 86 6.54 63.54 -27.33
CA THR A 86 6.69 63.75 -25.85
C THR A 86 5.60 63.12 -24.94
N VAL A 87 5.80 62.65 -23.69
CA VAL A 87 6.67 63.10 -22.56
C VAL A 87 7.22 61.90 -21.71
N GLN A 88 8.49 62.02 -21.30
CA GLN A 88 9.23 61.35 -20.20
C GLN A 88 8.81 59.95 -19.65
N LYS A 89 9.68 58.95 -19.86
CA LYS A 89 10.02 57.91 -18.85
C LYS A 89 11.54 57.70 -18.83
N LYS A 90 12.14 57.52 -17.63
CA LYS A 90 13.52 56.99 -17.46
C LYS A 90 13.58 56.06 -16.25
N ALA A 91 14.14 54.86 -16.45
CA ALA A 91 14.57 53.99 -15.36
C ALA A 91 15.88 54.51 -14.73
N LYS A 92 16.18 54.14 -13.49
CA LYS A 92 17.45 54.49 -12.85
C LYS A 92 17.93 53.39 -11.87
N LYS A 93 19.06 52.76 -12.18
CA LYS A 93 19.93 52.15 -11.16
C LYS A 93 20.55 53.28 -10.33
N VAL A 94 20.66 53.13 -9.01
CA VAL A 94 21.44 54.02 -8.14
C VAL A 94 22.14 53.18 -7.06
N GLN A 95 23.38 53.56 -6.72
CA GLN A 95 24.16 52.99 -5.62
C GLN A 95 25.01 54.12 -5.00
N GLY A 96 24.88 54.36 -3.69
CA GLY A 96 25.60 55.41 -2.96
C GLY A 96 25.09 56.86 -3.16
N LYS A 97 25.49 57.85 -2.34
CA LYS A 97 26.22 57.82 -1.04
C LYS A 97 26.11 59.21 -0.34
N GLU A 98 26.87 59.39 0.76
CA GLU A 98 27.21 60.67 1.47
C GLU A 98 26.20 61.26 2.49
N GLY A 99 26.64 61.93 3.57
CA GLY A 99 28.03 62.03 4.10
C GLY A 99 28.30 63.06 5.22
N ARG A 100 29.26 62.74 6.10
CA ARG A 100 30.18 63.57 6.95
C ARG A 100 31.02 62.58 7.81
N SER A 101 32.35 62.58 7.88
CA SER A 101 33.32 63.58 8.44
C SER A 101 33.24 63.64 9.99
N ASP A 102 34.30 63.53 10.80
CA ASP A 102 35.75 63.73 10.59
C ASP A 102 36.70 62.98 11.60
N LEU A 103 38.03 62.96 11.30
CA LEU A 103 39.23 62.85 12.18
C LEU A 103 39.68 61.54 12.93
N VAL A 104 40.93 61.10 12.61
CA VAL A 104 42.10 60.82 13.51
C VAL A 104 42.33 59.48 14.28
N ILE A 105 43.29 58.69 13.76
CA ILE A 105 44.50 58.04 14.38
C ILE A 105 44.44 57.01 15.55
N SER A 106 44.95 55.79 15.25
CA SER A 106 45.64 54.80 16.14
C SER A 106 44.85 53.99 17.18
N GLY A 107 45.43 52.85 17.62
CA GLY A 107 45.13 52.25 18.94
C GLY A 107 45.06 50.71 18.99
N ASN A 108 45.97 50.10 19.75
CA ASN A 108 46.06 48.66 20.05
C ASN A 108 44.90 48.08 20.90
N SER A 109 44.85 46.73 20.91
CA SER A 109 44.51 45.82 22.04
C SER A 109 43.05 45.55 22.48
N GLU A 110 42.77 44.25 22.65
CA GLU A 110 41.69 43.56 23.40
C GLU A 110 40.21 43.93 23.18
N PRO A 111 39.32 42.94 23.44
CA PRO A 111 38.22 43.23 24.37
C PRO A 111 37.99 42.11 25.42
N LYS A 112 37.70 42.50 26.66
CA LYS A 112 37.27 41.61 27.76
C LYS A 112 35.88 42.03 28.30
N LYS A 113 34.94 41.06 28.37
CA LYS A 113 33.72 41.08 29.24
C LYS A 113 32.71 42.21 28.91
N CYS A 114 31.43 42.22 29.29
CA CYS A 114 30.47 41.27 29.89
C CYS A 114 29.03 41.74 29.48
N LEU A 115 27.86 41.26 29.94
CA LEU A 115 27.44 40.25 30.93
C LEU A 115 26.04 39.71 30.55
N ARG A 116 25.73 38.43 30.80
CA ARG A 116 24.36 37.94 31.06
C ARG A 116 24.36 36.87 32.16
N THR A 117 23.47 36.99 33.14
CA THR A 117 23.22 35.98 34.19
C THR A 117 22.27 34.90 33.66
N LYS A 118 22.63 33.61 33.68
CA LYS A 118 22.66 32.67 34.83
C LYS A 118 21.29 32.42 35.50
N THR A 119 20.67 31.30 35.12
CA THR A 119 20.04 30.19 35.91
C THR A 119 19.25 29.36 34.88
N VAL A 120 19.27 28.02 34.75
CA VAL A 120 19.75 26.89 35.58
C VAL A 120 20.86 26.10 34.84
N LEU A 121 21.86 25.59 35.57
CA LEU A 121 22.78 24.53 35.09
C LEU A 121 22.98 23.51 36.21
N LYS A 122 22.27 22.37 36.16
CA LYS A 122 22.42 21.30 37.17
C LYS A 122 21.88 19.90 36.77
N SER A 123 22.14 19.47 35.52
CA SER A 123 21.75 18.10 35.07
C SER A 123 22.72 17.43 34.09
N LEU A 124 23.76 18.11 33.58
CA LEU A 124 24.54 17.63 32.42
C LEU A 124 25.89 16.97 32.74
N GLU A 125 26.19 16.70 34.03
CA GLU A 125 27.50 16.20 34.51
C GLU A 125 27.47 14.76 35.07
N LYS A 126 26.39 13.99 34.84
CA LYS A 126 26.28 12.58 35.28
C LYS A 126 26.29 11.53 34.15
N LEU A 127 26.66 11.91 32.93
CA LEU A 127 26.69 11.03 31.74
C LEU A 127 28.04 11.08 31.01
N LYS A 128 29.17 11.01 31.75
CA LYS A 128 30.54 10.95 31.18
C LYS A 128 31.47 9.90 31.82
N GLN A 129 30.87 8.84 32.36
CA GLN A 129 31.46 7.49 32.50
C GLN A 129 30.36 6.55 31.96
N PHE A 130 30.59 5.58 31.08
CA PHE A 130 31.80 4.78 30.80
C PHE A 130 32.15 4.66 29.30
N CYS A 131 33.42 4.36 28.98
CA CYS A 131 33.84 3.84 27.67
C CYS A 131 34.99 2.80 27.80
N CYS A 132 34.80 1.64 27.13
CA CYS A 132 35.78 0.76 26.44
C CYS A 132 37.12 0.30 27.08
N THR A 133 37.25 -1.03 27.30
CA THR A 133 38.47 -1.90 27.23
C THR A 133 38.05 -3.40 27.32
N SER A 134 38.74 -4.44 26.80
CA SER A 134 39.66 -4.59 25.64
C SER A 134 40.10 -6.07 25.40
N ALA A 135 39.92 -6.59 24.17
CA ALA A 135 40.69 -7.64 23.45
C ALA A 135 40.85 -9.12 23.95
N LEU A 136 40.45 -10.05 23.06
CA LEU A 136 41.09 -11.34 22.60
C LEU A 136 41.56 -12.47 23.57
N ALA A 137 41.07 -13.72 23.37
CA ALA A 137 41.85 -14.88 22.84
C ALA A 137 41.16 -16.29 22.88
N GLN A 138 41.18 -16.99 21.71
CA GLN A 138 41.33 -18.44 21.40
C GLN A 138 40.71 -19.64 22.20
N ASN A 139 39.96 -20.48 21.45
CA ASN A 139 39.89 -21.97 21.37
C ASN A 139 40.31 -22.90 22.56
N ARG A 140 39.39 -23.79 23.03
CA ARG A 140 39.42 -25.27 22.75
C ARG A 140 38.20 -26.06 23.32
N VAL A 141 38.21 -27.38 23.12
CA VAL A 141 37.09 -28.36 23.15
C VAL A 141 37.16 -29.32 24.37
N GLN A 142 36.03 -29.96 24.73
CA GLN A 142 35.83 -31.24 25.47
C GLN A 142 35.69 -31.29 27.03
N THR A 143 34.51 -31.79 27.45
CA THR A 143 34.19 -32.77 28.53
C THR A 143 34.74 -32.68 29.99
N VAL A 144 33.81 -32.49 30.96
CA VAL A 144 33.36 -33.43 32.05
C VAL A 144 34.45 -34.23 32.84
N PRO A 145 34.44 -34.38 34.21
CA PRO A 145 33.31 -34.30 35.18
C PRO A 145 33.50 -33.59 36.56
N LEU A 146 32.38 -33.43 37.28
CA LEU A 146 32.08 -33.53 38.75
C LEU A 146 32.92 -32.88 39.89
N GLN A 147 32.15 -32.37 40.90
CA GLN A 147 32.40 -32.30 42.36
C GLN A 147 33.46 -31.31 42.93
N GLU A 148 33.23 -30.60 44.06
CA GLU A 148 32.02 -30.40 44.91
C GLU A 148 32.18 -29.16 45.85
N ARG A 149 31.09 -28.73 46.51
CA ARG A 149 30.98 -27.86 47.72
C ARG A 149 31.13 -26.33 47.52
N PHE A 150 30.38 -25.45 48.23
CA PHE A 150 29.30 -25.65 49.24
C PHE A 150 28.32 -24.43 49.29
N ALA A 151 27.22 -24.55 50.06
CA ALA A 151 26.16 -23.55 50.38
C ALA A 151 25.31 -23.05 49.18
N VAL A 152 24.05 -23.45 48.90
CA VAL A 152 22.90 -24.08 49.63
C VAL A 152 21.91 -23.11 50.30
N LEU A 153 20.77 -22.84 49.62
CA LEU A 153 19.35 -22.99 50.04
C LEU A 153 18.42 -22.65 48.82
N PRO A 154 17.12 -23.06 48.77
CA PRO A 154 16.56 -23.60 47.53
C PRO A 154 15.27 -22.94 46.99
N LYS A 155 14.78 -23.47 45.86
CA LYS A 155 13.39 -23.35 45.36
C LYS A 155 12.56 -24.55 45.82
N CYS A 156 11.23 -24.42 45.90
CA CYS A 156 10.25 -25.46 45.53
C CYS A 156 8.84 -24.88 45.36
N THR A 157 7.85 -25.71 45.03
CA THR A 157 6.49 -25.35 44.59
C THR A 157 5.40 -25.96 45.49
N ASP A 158 4.15 -25.54 45.23
CA ASP A 158 2.88 -26.23 45.53
C ASP A 158 2.35 -26.27 46.99
N PHE A 159 1.06 -26.65 47.09
CA PHE A 159 0.19 -26.88 48.26
C PHE A 159 -0.34 -25.68 49.08
N ASP A 160 -1.63 -25.38 48.82
CA ASP A 160 -2.78 -25.48 49.74
C ASP A 160 -2.83 -24.79 51.12
N ASP A 161 -4.04 -24.29 51.39
CA ASP A 161 -4.69 -24.14 52.71
C ASP A 161 -3.94 -23.49 53.89
N ILE A 162 -4.20 -22.19 54.05
CA ILE A 162 -4.67 -21.69 55.36
C ILE A 162 -6.19 -21.54 55.31
N THR A 163 -6.90 -22.66 55.50
CA THR A 163 -8.33 -22.63 55.86
C THR A 163 -8.53 -22.25 57.33
N HIS A 164 -9.78 -22.02 57.72
CA HIS A 164 -10.23 -21.74 59.10
C HIS A 164 -9.81 -20.43 59.76
N LEU A 165 -10.44 -19.33 59.32
CA LEU A 165 -11.27 -18.55 60.26
C LEU A 165 -12.40 -17.77 59.56
N ARG A 166 -13.64 -18.28 59.69
CA ARG A 166 -14.93 -17.67 59.24
C ARG A 166 -14.99 -17.39 57.72
N ALA A 167 -15.65 -18.21 56.89
CA ALA A 167 -16.82 -19.06 57.11
C ALA A 167 -18.04 -18.33 57.72
N LYS A 168 -18.92 -17.81 56.84
CA LYS A 168 -20.29 -18.33 56.72
C LYS A 168 -21.00 -17.84 55.43
N ASN A 169 -21.16 -18.79 54.51
CA ASN A 169 -22.36 -19.04 53.67
C ASN A 169 -22.71 -18.02 52.54
N VAL A 170 -23.19 -18.43 51.36
CA VAL A 170 -23.35 -19.79 50.78
C VAL A 170 -23.27 -19.76 49.23
N ILE A 171 -23.17 -20.94 48.61
CA ILE A 171 -22.94 -21.18 47.17
C ILE A 171 -24.24 -21.04 46.33
N SER A 172 -24.08 -20.94 45.01
CA SER A 172 -25.10 -20.76 43.97
C SER A 172 -25.84 -22.03 43.51
N SER A 173 -26.80 -21.82 42.59
CA SER A 173 -27.42 -22.75 41.60
C SER A 173 -28.25 -23.94 42.09
N GLU A 174 -29.54 -23.91 41.68
CA GLU A 174 -30.32 -25.02 41.03
C GLU A 174 -30.54 -26.34 41.82
N ASP A 175 -31.67 -27.05 41.74
CA ASP A 175 -32.84 -27.01 40.84
C ASP A 175 -34.12 -27.57 41.53
N SER A 176 -35.26 -27.54 40.82
CA SER A 176 -36.41 -28.45 40.91
C SER A 176 -37.39 -28.37 42.10
N LYS A 177 -38.64 -27.97 41.77
CA LYS A 177 -39.94 -28.69 41.94
C LYS A 177 -40.09 -29.58 43.21
N SER A 178 -41.18 -29.53 43.99
CA SER A 178 -42.55 -28.99 43.74
C SER A 178 -43.42 -28.98 45.01
N HIS A 179 -44.44 -28.11 45.10
CA HIS A 179 -45.87 -28.49 45.25
C HIS A 179 -46.84 -27.33 45.61
N ILE A 180 -47.95 -27.26 44.84
CA ILE A 180 -49.36 -27.09 45.29
C ILE A 180 -49.84 -25.77 45.96
N ASN A 181 -50.63 -25.03 45.15
CA ASN A 181 -51.91 -24.34 45.44
C ASN A 181 -52.06 -22.99 46.19
N GLN A 182 -52.80 -22.12 45.48
CA GLN A 182 -53.95 -21.30 45.92
C GLN A 182 -53.77 -19.95 46.65
N LYS A 183 -53.84 -18.90 45.81
CA LYS A 183 -54.92 -17.88 45.75
C LYS A 183 -55.03 -16.71 46.76
N ASP A 184 -55.12 -15.52 46.13
CA ASP A 184 -56.08 -14.41 46.37
C ASP A 184 -56.05 -13.55 47.66
N ARG A 185 -55.61 -12.29 47.45
CA ARG A 185 -56.18 -11.03 48.03
C ARG A 185 -55.93 -10.81 49.54
N ALA A 186 -56.12 -9.62 50.14
CA ALA A 186 -56.68 -8.33 49.67
C ALA A 186 -55.90 -7.09 50.21
N LEU A 187 -56.45 -5.89 50.05
CA LEU A 187 -55.88 -4.59 50.48
C LEU A 187 -56.60 -3.99 51.71
N GLY A 188 -55.86 -3.26 52.56
CA GLY A 188 -56.35 -2.31 53.58
C GLY A 188 -56.69 -2.88 54.96
N GLY A 189 -56.59 -2.13 56.08
CA GLY A 189 -55.97 -0.80 56.29
C GLY A 189 -56.45 -0.06 57.55
N SER A 190 -55.56 0.67 58.25
CA SER A 190 -55.86 1.56 59.42
C SER A 190 -56.32 0.81 60.71
N PRO A 191 -56.65 1.46 61.88
CA PRO A 191 -56.59 2.89 62.26
C PRO A 191 -56.09 3.23 63.71
N PHE A 192 -56.17 4.53 64.08
CA PHE A 192 -56.18 5.14 65.44
C PHE A 192 -54.86 5.37 66.25
N GLY A 193 -54.98 6.24 67.27
CA GLY A 193 -53.90 6.80 68.12
C GLY A 193 -54.47 7.38 69.45
N SER A 194 -53.92 8.53 69.95
CA SER A 194 -54.18 9.18 71.27
C SER A 194 -53.19 8.73 72.38
N SER A 195 -52.69 9.54 73.35
CA SER A 195 -52.60 11.01 73.58
C SER A 195 -51.69 11.33 74.82
N CYS A 196 -51.61 12.60 75.24
CA CYS A 196 -51.10 13.11 76.55
C CYS A 196 -49.55 13.24 76.71
N THR A 197 -48.95 14.45 76.58
CA THR A 197 -48.66 15.51 77.60
C THR A 197 -47.45 15.23 78.53
N GLY A 198 -46.55 16.18 78.84
CA GLY A 198 -46.56 17.64 78.62
C GLY A 198 -45.18 18.34 78.64
N ASN A 199 -45.16 19.63 79.02
CA ASN A 199 -44.12 20.65 78.76
C ASN A 199 -43.01 20.71 79.86
N ASP A 200 -41.97 21.58 79.92
CA ASP A 200 -41.82 23.02 79.55
C ASP A 200 -40.40 23.44 79.05
N ASP A 201 -40.36 24.50 78.24
CA ASP A 201 -39.42 25.67 78.15
C ASP A 201 -37.87 25.53 78.29
N LEU A 202 -37.02 26.36 77.64
CA LEU A 202 -37.19 27.44 76.65
C LEU A 202 -35.83 27.77 75.99
N GLN A 203 -35.76 27.92 74.64
CA GLN A 203 -35.07 29.01 73.89
C GLN A 203 -35.04 28.71 72.37
N LYS A 204 -34.97 29.76 71.53
CA LYS A 204 -35.13 29.68 70.07
C LYS A 204 -33.84 30.00 69.30
N THR A 205 -33.45 29.13 68.37
CA THR A 205 -32.57 29.43 67.22
C THR A 205 -33.07 28.67 65.98
N PRO A 206 -32.85 29.16 64.74
CA PRO A 206 -33.64 28.74 63.57
C PRO A 206 -33.17 27.46 62.86
N ASP A 207 -34.10 26.80 62.16
CA ASP A 207 -33.89 25.54 61.45
C ASP A 207 -32.86 25.59 60.30
N PRO A 208 -31.97 24.57 60.18
CA PRO A 208 -31.13 24.39 59.00
C PRO A 208 -31.92 23.74 57.85
N LYS A 209 -31.86 24.33 56.65
CA LYS A 209 -32.48 23.78 55.43
C LYS A 209 -31.85 22.42 55.05
N PRO A 210 -32.62 21.48 54.47
CA PRO A 210 -32.10 20.18 54.06
C PRO A 210 -31.03 20.31 52.98
N SER A 211 -29.84 19.77 53.24
CA SER A 211 -28.69 19.86 52.33
C SER A 211 -28.80 18.86 51.17
N ASN A 212 -28.88 19.36 49.94
CA ASN A 212 -28.85 18.53 48.73
C ASN A 212 -27.47 17.84 48.55
N LYS A 213 -27.34 16.61 49.05
CA LYS A 213 -26.16 15.75 48.84
C LYS A 213 -26.16 15.16 47.42
N ARG A 214 -25.77 15.96 46.43
CA ARG A 214 -25.29 15.40 45.15
C ARG A 214 -23.94 14.71 45.37
N THR A 215 -23.89 13.40 45.20
CA THR A 215 -22.64 12.64 45.06
C THR A 215 -21.87 13.17 43.85
N LYS A 216 -20.73 13.82 44.08
CA LYS A 216 -19.83 14.23 42.99
C LYS A 216 -19.07 13.01 42.49
N SER A 217 -19.14 12.74 41.19
CA SER A 217 -18.19 11.83 40.53
C SER A 217 -16.76 12.38 40.70
N ILE A 218 -15.79 11.47 40.82
CA ILE A 218 -14.36 11.81 40.85
C ILE A 218 -13.88 12.20 39.44
N TYR A 219 -14.52 11.65 38.40
CA TYR A 219 -14.25 11.98 37.00
C TYR A 219 -14.91 13.29 36.57
N THR A 220 -14.18 14.09 35.79
CA THR A 220 -14.71 15.25 35.07
C THR A 220 -15.70 14.83 33.98
N PRO A 221 -16.58 15.73 33.50
CA PRO A 221 -17.55 15.41 32.44
C PRO A 221 -16.91 14.91 31.13
N LEU A 222 -15.70 15.34 30.80
CA LEU A 222 -14.98 14.90 29.59
C LEU A 222 -14.36 13.50 29.78
N GLU A 223 -13.85 13.19 30.97
CA GLU A 223 -13.36 11.84 31.30
C GLU A 223 -14.50 10.82 31.29
N LEU A 224 -15.69 11.18 31.79
CA LEU A 224 -16.88 10.32 31.72
C LEU A 224 -17.28 10.03 30.26
N GLN A 225 -17.30 11.04 29.39
CA GLN A 225 -17.59 10.89 27.96
C GLN A 225 -16.52 10.07 27.23
N TYR A 226 -15.24 10.17 27.64
CA TYR A 226 -14.18 9.29 27.14
C TYR A 226 -14.39 7.84 27.58
N ILE A 227 -14.70 7.59 28.86
CA ILE A 227 -14.94 6.24 29.39
C ILE A 227 -16.11 5.56 28.67
N GLU A 228 -17.22 6.28 28.45
CA GLU A 228 -18.39 5.79 27.71
C GLU A 228 -18.04 5.32 26.29
N LEU A 229 -17.29 6.14 25.54
CA LEU A 229 -16.86 5.80 24.18
C LEU A 229 -15.80 4.67 24.17
N LYS A 230 -14.85 4.67 25.12
CA LYS A 230 -13.82 3.64 25.24
C LYS A 230 -14.39 2.28 25.63
N GLN A 231 -15.50 2.22 26.38
CA GLN A 231 -16.20 0.97 26.68
C GLN A 231 -16.77 0.30 25.43
N GLN A 232 -17.16 1.08 24.41
CA GLN A 232 -17.69 0.60 23.13
C GLN A 232 -16.60 0.19 22.13
N GLN A 233 -15.38 0.73 22.30
CA GLN A 233 -14.23 0.57 21.39
C GLN A 233 -12.93 0.46 22.20
N LYS A 234 -12.76 -0.65 22.93
CA LYS A 234 -11.66 -0.83 23.90
C LYS A 234 -10.29 -1.00 23.22
N ASP A 235 -10.31 -1.63 22.05
CA ASP A 235 -9.20 -2.01 21.19
C ASP A 235 -8.71 -0.88 20.27
N ALA A 236 -9.50 0.19 20.10
CA ALA A 236 -9.13 1.36 19.30
C ALA A 236 -8.51 2.47 20.16
N ILE A 237 -7.42 3.10 19.68
CA ILE A 237 -6.86 4.31 20.28
C ILE A 237 -7.76 5.50 19.95
N LEU A 238 -8.27 6.21 20.96
CA LEU A 238 -9.23 7.30 20.75
C LEU A 238 -8.56 8.68 20.68
N CYS A 239 -8.67 9.31 19.51
CA CYS A 239 -8.34 10.72 19.29
C CYS A 239 -9.58 11.59 19.60
N VAL A 240 -9.66 12.21 20.78
CA VAL A 240 -10.85 12.96 21.23
C VAL A 240 -10.72 14.46 21.01
N GLU A 241 -11.57 15.04 20.16
CA GLU A 241 -11.55 16.47 19.82
C GLU A 241 -11.93 17.36 21.01
N CYS A 242 -11.08 18.32 21.32
CA CYS A 242 -11.19 19.19 22.49
C CYS A 242 -10.85 20.63 22.08
N GLY A 243 -11.72 21.25 21.28
CA GLY A 243 -11.45 22.51 20.59
C GLY A 243 -10.39 22.33 19.49
N TYR A 244 -9.40 23.22 19.42
CA TYR A 244 -8.37 23.23 18.36
C TYR A 244 -7.37 22.05 18.38
N LYS A 245 -7.59 21.02 19.21
CA LYS A 245 -6.68 19.88 19.40
C LYS A 245 -7.42 18.59 19.76
N TYR A 246 -6.84 17.46 19.35
CA TYR A 246 -7.21 16.14 19.85
C TYR A 246 -6.43 15.82 21.13
N ARG A 247 -7.09 15.18 22.10
CA ARG A 247 -6.51 14.62 23.33
C ARG A 247 -6.60 13.09 23.31
N PHE A 248 -5.63 12.45 23.93
CA PHE A 248 -5.60 11.03 24.26
C PHE A 248 -5.68 10.87 25.78
N PHE A 249 -6.22 9.77 26.30
CA PHE A 249 -6.42 9.57 27.74
C PHE A 249 -6.03 8.15 28.19
N GLY A 250 -5.39 8.02 29.36
CA GLY A 250 -4.96 6.74 29.93
C GLY A 250 -3.91 6.05 29.05
N GLU A 251 -4.08 4.74 28.83
CA GLU A 251 -3.22 3.92 27.98
C GLU A 251 -3.04 4.52 26.56
N ASP A 252 -4.10 5.10 25.99
CA ASP A 252 -4.04 5.75 24.67
C ASP A 252 -3.05 6.92 24.66
N ALA A 253 -2.89 7.64 25.79
CA ALA A 253 -1.91 8.72 25.91
C ALA A 253 -0.47 8.20 26.06
N GLU A 254 -0.28 7.05 26.70
CA GLU A 254 1.04 6.42 26.86
C GLU A 254 1.52 5.78 25.55
N ILE A 255 0.62 5.13 24.81
CA ILE A 255 0.90 4.63 23.45
C ILE A 255 1.18 5.82 22.52
N ALA A 256 0.34 6.86 22.55
CA ALA A 256 0.58 8.08 21.77
C ALA A 256 1.94 8.72 22.11
N ALA A 257 2.31 8.81 23.38
CA ALA A 257 3.62 9.34 23.77
C ALA A 257 4.80 8.51 23.21
N ARG A 258 4.73 7.18 23.35
CA ARG A 258 5.76 6.25 22.87
C ARG A 258 5.89 6.27 21.35
N GLU A 259 4.80 6.09 20.62
CA GLU A 259 4.81 5.89 19.17
C GLU A 259 4.84 7.19 18.36
N LEU A 260 4.34 8.30 18.91
CA LEU A 260 4.33 9.62 18.25
C LEU A 260 5.47 10.54 18.69
N ASN A 261 6.21 10.18 19.75
CA ASN A 261 7.27 10.96 20.39
C ASN A 261 6.77 12.29 20.97
N ILE A 262 5.66 12.24 21.70
CA ILE A 262 5.04 13.38 22.38
C ILE A 262 5.02 13.16 23.91
N TYR A 263 4.85 14.22 24.69
CA TYR A 263 4.76 14.09 26.15
C TYR A 263 3.36 13.69 26.60
N CYS A 264 3.26 12.64 27.40
CA CYS A 264 2.10 12.36 28.27
C CYS A 264 2.40 12.77 29.71
N HIS A 265 1.39 13.23 30.44
CA HIS A 265 1.47 13.57 31.86
C HIS A 265 0.12 13.32 32.54
N LEU A 266 0.10 13.09 33.85
CA LEU A 266 -1.14 12.93 34.61
C LEU A 266 -1.90 14.26 34.66
N ASP A 267 -3.12 14.29 34.13
CA ASP A 267 -4.07 15.39 34.24
C ASP A 267 -5.39 14.82 34.80
N HIS A 268 -5.81 15.33 35.97
CA HIS A 268 -6.90 14.77 36.76
C HIS A 268 -6.72 13.27 37.03
N ASN A 269 -7.52 12.39 36.42
CA ASN A 269 -7.51 10.95 36.71
C ASN A 269 -6.73 10.12 35.68
N PHE A 270 -6.27 10.73 34.57
CA PHE A 270 -5.68 10.00 33.44
C PHE A 270 -4.37 10.63 32.94
N MET A 271 -3.44 9.78 32.51
CA MET A 271 -2.34 10.22 31.64
C MET A 271 -2.94 10.85 30.37
N THR A 272 -2.45 12.02 29.97
CA THR A 272 -2.95 12.76 28.81
C THR A 272 -1.81 13.23 27.91
N ALA A 273 -1.96 13.02 26.61
CA ALA A 273 -1.20 13.64 25.52
C ALA A 273 -2.14 14.41 24.57
N SER A 274 -1.61 15.30 23.72
CA SER A 274 -2.45 16.04 22.75
C SER A 274 -1.71 16.49 21.49
N ILE A 275 -2.44 16.58 20.37
CA ILE A 275 -1.97 17.03 19.05
C ILE A 275 -2.96 18.06 18.47
N PRO A 276 -2.52 19.09 17.72
CA PRO A 276 -3.43 20.06 17.10
C PRO A 276 -4.24 19.41 15.97
N THR A 277 -5.48 19.87 15.72
CA THR A 277 -6.42 19.26 14.75
C THR A 277 -5.81 19.11 13.35
N HIS A 278 -5.16 20.15 12.84
CA HIS A 278 -4.49 20.14 11.53
C HIS A 278 -3.30 19.17 11.39
N ARG A 279 -2.94 18.41 12.45
CA ARG A 279 -1.92 17.35 12.41
C ARG A 279 -2.51 15.94 12.55
N LEU A 280 -3.82 15.80 12.71
CA LEU A 280 -4.51 14.52 12.91
C LEU A 280 -4.02 13.45 11.92
N PHE A 281 -4.09 13.71 10.62
CA PHE A 281 -3.73 12.76 9.56
C PHE A 281 -2.31 12.18 9.73
N VAL A 282 -1.33 13.00 10.14
CA VAL A 282 0.06 12.55 10.35
C VAL A 282 0.16 11.56 11.51
N HIS A 283 -0.55 11.83 12.60
CA HIS A 283 -0.49 11.01 13.81
C HIS A 283 -1.36 9.75 13.69
N VAL A 284 -2.50 9.83 13.02
CA VAL A 284 -3.34 8.66 12.69
C VAL A 284 -2.56 7.70 11.78
N ARG A 285 -1.99 8.18 10.65
CA ARG A 285 -1.17 7.33 9.76
C ARG A 285 0.00 6.67 10.50
N ARG A 286 0.67 7.37 11.42
CA ARG A 286 1.75 6.80 12.25
C ARG A 286 1.30 5.69 13.20
N LEU A 287 0.09 5.78 13.78
CA LEU A 287 -0.46 4.73 14.65
C LEU A 287 -0.95 3.53 13.83
N VAL A 288 -1.63 3.78 12.71
CA VAL A 288 -2.11 2.74 11.79
C VAL A 288 -0.95 1.93 11.20
N ALA A 289 0.16 2.58 10.80
CA ALA A 289 1.38 1.91 10.34
C ALA A 289 2.10 1.08 11.42
N LYS A 290 1.73 1.21 12.70
CA LYS A 290 2.17 0.33 13.81
C LYS A 290 1.16 -0.80 14.11
N GLY A 291 0.11 -0.94 13.30
CA GLY A 291 -0.94 -1.94 13.47
C GLY A 291 -2.02 -1.58 14.49
N TYR A 292 -2.09 -0.34 14.98
CA TYR A 292 -3.16 0.08 15.89
C TYR A 292 -4.44 0.46 15.15
N LYS A 293 -5.59 -0.03 15.62
CA LYS A 293 -6.91 0.52 15.27
C LYS A 293 -7.03 1.91 15.92
N VAL A 294 -7.51 2.92 15.18
CA VAL A 294 -7.60 4.31 15.65
C VAL A 294 -9.00 4.86 15.44
N GLY A 295 -9.64 5.29 16.52
CA GLY A 295 -10.95 5.95 16.50
C GLY A 295 -10.79 7.47 16.59
N VAL A 296 -11.35 8.21 15.63
CA VAL A 296 -11.43 9.69 15.71
C VAL A 296 -12.79 10.07 16.27
N VAL A 297 -12.79 10.87 17.33
CA VAL A 297 -14.01 11.32 18.03
C VAL A 297 -14.12 12.83 17.89
N LYS A 298 -15.11 13.31 17.10
CA LYS A 298 -15.38 14.74 16.88
C LYS A 298 -16.50 15.27 17.76
N GLN A 299 -16.56 16.60 17.87
CA GLN A 299 -17.67 17.33 18.45
C GLN A 299 -18.85 17.38 17.46
N THR A 300 -20.05 17.04 17.93
CA THR A 300 -21.29 17.00 17.12
C THR A 300 -22.12 18.30 17.22
N GLU A 301 -21.59 19.30 17.92
CA GLU A 301 -22.24 20.59 18.20
C GLU A 301 -21.28 21.75 17.93
N THR A 302 -21.76 22.79 17.25
CA THR A 302 -21.08 24.07 17.06
C THR A 302 -21.43 25.07 18.17
N ALA A 303 -20.67 26.16 18.30
CA ALA A 303 -20.66 26.97 19.53
C ALA A 303 -21.84 27.96 19.63
N ALA A 304 -22.24 28.59 18.53
CA ALA A 304 -23.34 29.56 18.51
C ALA A 304 -24.71 28.87 18.57
N LEU A 305 -24.89 27.75 17.87
CA LEU A 305 -26.10 26.92 17.93
C LEU A 305 -26.27 26.28 19.32
N LYS A 306 -25.21 25.68 19.89
CA LYS A 306 -25.26 25.11 21.25
C LYS A 306 -25.62 26.14 22.31
N ALA A 307 -25.26 27.41 22.15
CA ALA A 307 -25.63 28.47 23.09
C ALA A 307 -27.16 28.74 23.16
N VAL A 308 -27.91 28.35 22.13
CA VAL A 308 -29.38 28.46 22.06
C VAL A 308 -30.05 27.19 22.59
N GLY A 309 -29.55 26.02 22.16
CA GLY A 309 -30.16 24.71 22.40
C GLY A 309 -30.32 24.31 23.87
N ASP A 310 -31.14 23.29 24.09
CA ASP A 310 -31.56 22.83 25.43
C ASP A 310 -30.38 22.44 26.34
N ASN A 311 -29.30 21.94 25.74
CA ASN A 311 -28.09 21.51 26.43
C ASN A 311 -27.01 22.60 26.57
N LYS A 312 -27.32 23.89 26.35
CA LYS A 312 -26.35 25.00 26.41
C LYS A 312 -25.39 24.98 27.61
N SER A 313 -25.89 24.59 28.78
CA SER A 313 -25.12 24.51 30.05
C SER A 313 -24.31 23.23 30.26
N SER A 314 -24.34 22.25 29.34
CA SER A 314 -23.58 20.99 29.40
C SER A 314 -22.20 21.07 28.71
N LEU A 315 -21.45 19.97 28.74
CA LEU A 315 -20.34 19.74 27.81
C LEU A 315 -20.86 19.58 26.37
N PHE A 316 -20.04 19.92 25.37
CA PHE A 316 -20.29 19.60 23.95
C PHE A 316 -20.48 18.09 23.75
N SER A 317 -21.52 17.69 23.03
CA SER A 317 -21.68 16.30 22.59
C SER A 317 -20.57 15.88 21.61
N ARG A 318 -20.29 14.57 21.59
CA ARG A 318 -19.25 13.94 20.76
C ARG A 318 -19.74 12.60 20.25
N LYS A 319 -19.22 12.18 19.10
CA LYS A 319 -19.42 10.84 18.55
C LYS A 319 -18.14 10.34 17.89
N LEU A 320 -17.96 9.03 17.81
CA LEU A 320 -16.99 8.42 16.90
C LEU A 320 -17.35 8.77 15.45
N THR A 321 -16.39 9.33 14.71
CA THR A 321 -16.53 9.83 13.35
C THR A 321 -15.36 9.35 12.51
N LEU A 322 -15.62 8.49 11.52
CA LEU A 322 -14.61 7.96 10.60
C LEU A 322 -14.45 8.93 9.42
N ASP A 323 -13.74 10.01 9.76
CA ASP A 323 -13.78 11.35 9.17
C ASP A 323 -13.13 11.52 7.79
N ASP A 324 -13.62 12.49 7.02
CA ASP A 324 -13.15 12.91 5.68
C ASP A 324 -11.63 13.17 5.59
N ALA A 325 -10.98 13.47 6.73
CA ALA A 325 -9.55 13.75 6.79
C ALA A 325 -8.64 12.50 6.85
N ILE A 326 -9.20 11.28 6.98
CA ILE A 326 -8.42 10.03 7.01
C ILE A 326 -8.29 9.41 5.60
N ASN A 327 -7.95 10.24 4.61
CA ASN A 327 -7.41 9.71 3.36
C ASN A 327 -6.10 8.96 3.68
N VAL A 328 -6.09 7.65 3.47
CA VAL A 328 -4.96 6.74 3.74
C VAL A 328 -3.93 6.85 2.60
N ASP A 329 -3.66 8.08 2.16
CA ASP A 329 -2.66 8.38 1.13
C ASP A 329 -1.29 8.12 1.73
N GLU A 330 -0.60 7.13 1.19
CA GLU A 330 0.77 6.80 1.59
C GLU A 330 0.91 6.49 3.10
N VAL A 331 0.13 5.50 3.58
CA VAL A 331 0.78 4.52 4.47
C VAL A 331 1.82 3.81 3.61
N MET A 332 3.07 3.87 4.02
CA MET A 332 4.23 3.45 3.21
C MET A 332 4.44 1.94 3.27
N THR A 333 3.44 1.17 2.83
CA THR A 333 3.61 -0.26 2.54
C THR A 333 4.52 -0.41 1.31
N ASP A 334 5.42 -1.38 1.32
CA ASP A 334 6.28 -1.62 0.14
C ASP A 334 5.44 -2.16 -1.04
N THR A 335 4.36 -2.85 -0.71
CA THR A 335 3.35 -3.37 -1.62
C THR A 335 2.41 -2.25 -2.10
N SER A 336 2.15 -2.21 -3.41
CA SER A 336 1.28 -1.21 -4.04
C SER A 336 -0.23 -1.43 -3.83
N THR A 337 -0.63 -2.28 -2.88
CA THR A 337 -1.98 -2.82 -2.70
C THR A 337 -2.27 -3.03 -1.21
N SER A 338 -3.41 -2.52 -0.74
CA SER A 338 -3.80 -2.56 0.68
C SER A 338 -5.05 -3.44 0.88
N PHE A 339 -4.90 -4.76 0.71
CA PHE A 339 -6.00 -5.71 0.86
C PHE A 339 -6.29 -6.03 2.34
N LEU A 340 -7.58 -6.00 2.68
CA LEU A 340 -8.17 -6.75 3.79
C LEU A 340 -8.53 -8.14 3.26
N LEU A 341 -8.05 -9.21 3.90
CA LEU A 341 -8.38 -10.59 3.54
C LEU A 341 -9.17 -11.27 4.66
N CYS A 342 -10.42 -11.62 4.40
CA CYS A 342 -11.21 -12.47 5.28
C CYS A 342 -11.07 -13.95 4.86
N ILE A 343 -10.92 -14.84 5.84
CA ILE A 343 -10.73 -16.28 5.64
C ILE A 343 -11.74 -17.04 6.50
N CYS A 344 -12.52 -17.94 5.88
CA CYS A 344 -13.36 -18.90 6.57
C CYS A 344 -13.09 -20.31 6.05
N GLU A 345 -12.96 -21.26 6.95
CA GLU A 345 -12.81 -22.68 6.63
C GLU A 345 -14.06 -23.45 7.09
N ASN A 346 -14.40 -24.54 6.39
CA ASN A 346 -15.52 -25.41 6.74
C ASN A 346 -15.06 -26.87 6.81
N GLU A 347 -15.33 -27.54 7.94
CA GLU A 347 -15.00 -28.93 8.16
C GLU A 347 -16.08 -29.93 7.68
N GLU A 348 -17.28 -29.49 7.31
CA GLU A 348 -18.44 -30.38 7.04
C GLU A 348 -18.19 -31.43 5.95
N ASN A 349 -17.44 -31.08 4.90
CA ASN A 349 -17.44 -31.84 3.63
C ASN A 349 -16.38 -32.96 3.53
N VAL A 350 -15.51 -33.15 4.52
CA VAL A 350 -14.32 -34.01 4.38
C VAL A 350 -14.43 -35.32 5.16
N LYS A 351 -14.77 -36.42 4.47
CA LYS A 351 -14.73 -37.80 5.02
C LYS A 351 -13.35 -38.19 5.58
N ASP A 352 -12.31 -37.47 5.16
CA ASP A 352 -10.90 -37.62 5.52
C ASP A 352 -10.42 -36.62 6.60
N LYS A 353 -11.28 -36.15 7.52
CA LYS A 353 -10.89 -35.22 8.63
C LYS A 353 -9.56 -35.60 9.33
N LYS A 354 -9.26 -36.90 9.42
CA LYS A 354 -8.02 -37.43 10.01
C LYS A 354 -6.71 -37.09 9.25
N LYS A 355 -6.78 -36.51 8.05
CA LYS A 355 -5.62 -36.13 7.21
C LYS A 355 -5.32 -34.62 7.19
N GLY A 356 -6.15 -33.79 7.81
CA GLY A 356 -5.95 -32.32 7.87
C GLY A 356 -6.37 -31.54 6.62
N ASN A 357 -6.95 -32.20 5.61
CA ASN A 357 -7.55 -31.54 4.45
C ASN A 357 -8.84 -30.80 4.87
N ILE A 358 -9.07 -29.61 4.31
CA ILE A 358 -10.22 -28.75 4.63
C ILE A 358 -10.70 -28.00 3.38
N PHE A 359 -11.89 -27.41 3.42
CA PHE A 359 -12.39 -26.53 2.37
C PHE A 359 -12.40 -25.08 2.87
N ILE A 360 -11.83 -24.15 2.09
CA ILE A 360 -11.60 -22.76 2.49
C ILE A 360 -12.29 -21.83 1.49
N GLY A 361 -12.95 -20.80 1.99
CA GLY A 361 -13.45 -19.66 1.23
C GLY A 361 -12.83 -18.38 1.74
N ILE A 362 -12.46 -17.49 0.83
CA ILE A 362 -11.87 -16.19 1.15
C ILE A 362 -12.64 -15.06 0.49
N VAL A 363 -12.63 -13.89 1.13
CA VAL A 363 -13.09 -12.63 0.56
C VAL A 363 -12.05 -11.55 0.83
N GLY A 364 -11.38 -11.12 -0.24
CA GLY A 364 -10.44 -10.01 -0.24
C GLY A 364 -11.12 -8.72 -0.67
N VAL A 365 -10.92 -7.62 0.06
CA VAL A 365 -11.41 -6.28 -0.33
C VAL A 365 -10.27 -5.29 -0.23
N GLN A 366 -10.14 -4.41 -1.23
CA GLN A 366 -9.30 -3.22 -1.14
C GLN A 366 -10.20 -1.98 -1.14
N PRO A 367 -10.67 -1.49 0.04
CA PRO A 367 -11.63 -0.36 0.11
C PRO A 367 -11.10 0.91 -0.56
N VAL A 368 -9.78 1.07 -0.62
CA VAL A 368 -9.10 2.22 -1.21
C VAL A 368 -9.17 2.24 -2.74
N THR A 369 -9.54 1.14 -3.40
CA THR A 369 -9.73 1.05 -4.87
C THR A 369 -11.09 0.43 -5.25
N GLY A 370 -11.94 0.16 -4.26
CA GLY A 370 -13.27 -0.42 -4.47
C GLY A 370 -13.26 -1.86 -5.00
N GLU A 371 -12.12 -2.55 -4.97
CA GLU A 371 -11.98 -3.89 -5.53
C GLU A 371 -12.42 -4.96 -4.53
N VAL A 372 -13.17 -5.94 -5.03
CA VAL A 372 -13.68 -7.09 -4.27
C VAL A 372 -13.29 -8.37 -5.02
N VAL A 373 -12.57 -9.25 -4.31
CA VAL A 373 -12.06 -10.54 -4.76
C VAL A 373 -12.63 -11.64 -3.87
N PHE A 374 -12.97 -12.79 -4.42
CA PHE A 374 -13.34 -13.98 -3.64
C PHE A 374 -12.70 -15.24 -4.24
N ASP A 375 -12.56 -16.30 -3.45
CA ASP A 375 -12.07 -17.59 -3.93
C ASP A 375 -12.61 -18.71 -3.03
N SER A 376 -12.73 -19.92 -3.57
CA SER A 376 -13.09 -21.12 -2.80
C SER A 376 -12.32 -22.33 -3.31
N PHE A 377 -11.58 -23.00 -2.43
CA PHE A 377 -10.69 -24.09 -2.80
C PHE A 377 -10.58 -25.13 -1.67
N GLN A 378 -10.24 -26.37 -2.05
CA GLN A 378 -9.81 -27.37 -1.09
C GLN A 378 -8.31 -27.18 -0.80
N ASP A 379 -7.90 -27.31 0.45
CA ASP A 379 -6.49 -27.17 0.86
C ASP A 379 -6.06 -28.37 1.72
N SER A 380 -4.77 -28.69 1.69
CA SER A 380 -4.18 -29.81 2.42
C SER A 380 -3.63 -29.35 3.78
N ALA A 381 -3.06 -30.28 4.55
CA ALA A 381 -2.40 -29.98 5.83
C ALA A 381 -1.19 -29.02 5.73
N SER A 382 -0.62 -28.81 4.53
CA SER A 382 0.45 -27.81 4.31
C SER A 382 -0.07 -26.37 4.31
N ARG A 383 -1.35 -26.17 3.95
CA ARG A 383 -1.99 -24.88 3.61
C ARG A 383 -1.34 -24.16 2.42
N SER A 384 -0.90 -24.92 1.41
CA SER A 384 -0.21 -24.40 0.21
C SER A 384 -1.11 -23.56 -0.69
N GLU A 385 -2.39 -23.92 -0.83
CA GLU A 385 -3.32 -23.15 -1.65
C GLU A 385 -3.60 -21.80 -0.99
N LEU A 386 -3.83 -21.77 0.33
CA LEU A 386 -4.02 -20.54 1.09
C LEU A 386 -2.76 -19.68 1.16
N GLU A 387 -1.56 -20.27 1.35
CA GLU A 387 -0.29 -19.52 1.31
C GLU A 387 -0.10 -18.85 -0.05
N THR A 388 -0.51 -19.49 -1.14
CA THR A 388 -0.52 -18.90 -2.49
C THR A 388 -1.41 -17.65 -2.56
N ARG A 389 -2.66 -17.70 -2.10
CA ARG A 389 -3.58 -16.53 -2.14
C ARG A 389 -3.05 -15.38 -1.27
N ILE A 390 -2.47 -15.67 -0.11
CA ILE A 390 -1.84 -14.68 0.78
C ILE A 390 -0.64 -14.01 0.09
N LEU A 391 0.27 -14.79 -0.51
CA LEU A 391 1.46 -14.26 -1.19
C LEU A 391 1.14 -13.48 -2.47
N CYS A 392 0.07 -13.82 -3.18
CA CYS A 392 -0.38 -13.12 -4.40
C CYS A 392 -1.10 -11.81 -4.09
N LEU A 393 -2.06 -11.82 -3.16
CA LEU A 393 -2.80 -10.61 -2.77
C LEU A 393 -1.91 -9.65 -1.96
N GLN A 394 -1.05 -10.18 -1.10
CA GLN A 394 -0.25 -9.46 -0.10
C GLN A 394 -1.14 -8.57 0.80
N PRO A 395 -2.01 -9.18 1.65
CA PRO A 395 -2.92 -8.45 2.51
C PRO A 395 -2.17 -7.72 3.62
N VAL A 396 -2.57 -6.47 3.88
CA VAL A 396 -2.09 -5.66 5.02
C VAL A 396 -2.89 -5.95 6.29
N GLU A 397 -4.06 -6.57 6.14
CA GLU A 397 -4.96 -6.90 7.23
C GLU A 397 -5.69 -8.23 6.97
N MET A 398 -5.84 -9.05 8.01
CA MET A 398 -6.58 -10.31 7.98
C MET A 398 -7.75 -10.28 8.96
N LEU A 399 -8.96 -10.57 8.48
CA LEU A 399 -10.16 -10.71 9.29
C LEU A 399 -10.47 -12.20 9.50
N LEU A 400 -10.28 -12.68 10.73
CA LEU A 400 -10.34 -14.09 11.05
C LEU A 400 -11.39 -14.41 12.13
N PRO A 401 -11.98 -15.61 12.13
CA PRO A 401 -12.76 -16.11 13.27
C PRO A 401 -11.90 -16.21 14.54
N SER A 402 -12.52 -16.16 15.71
CA SER A 402 -11.86 -16.39 17.01
C SER A 402 -11.25 -17.80 17.17
N ARG A 403 -11.67 -18.77 16.36
CA ARG A 403 -11.12 -20.13 16.28
C ARG A 403 -10.93 -20.56 14.82
N LEU A 404 -9.73 -21.01 14.49
CA LEU A 404 -9.35 -21.69 13.25
C LEU A 404 -8.55 -22.97 13.58
N SER A 405 -8.37 -23.84 12.59
CA SER A 405 -7.53 -25.02 12.68
C SER A 405 -6.05 -24.68 12.87
N GLU A 406 -5.33 -25.54 13.59
CA GLU A 406 -3.93 -25.36 13.98
C GLU A 406 -3.00 -25.11 12.78
N GLN A 407 -3.27 -25.76 11.64
CA GLN A 407 -2.49 -25.58 10.40
C GLN A 407 -2.70 -24.19 9.82
N THR A 408 -3.94 -23.68 9.83
CA THR A 408 -4.28 -22.33 9.36
C THR A 408 -3.71 -21.26 10.30
N GLU A 409 -3.84 -21.44 11.62
CA GLU A 409 -3.22 -20.55 12.63
C GLU A 409 -1.70 -20.47 12.49
N THR A 410 -1.03 -21.61 12.24
CA THR A 410 0.42 -21.65 12.05
C THR A 410 0.86 -20.89 10.78
N LEU A 411 0.06 -20.94 9.71
CA LEU A 411 0.32 -20.14 8.49
C LEU A 411 0.11 -18.64 8.74
N VAL A 412 -0.98 -18.25 9.41
CA VAL A 412 -1.24 -16.85 9.80
C VAL A 412 -0.11 -16.30 10.67
N HIS A 413 0.36 -17.08 11.65
CA HIS A 413 1.50 -16.72 12.48
C HIS A 413 2.79 -16.59 11.65
N ARG A 414 3.07 -17.51 10.72
CA ARG A 414 4.22 -17.45 9.79
C ARG A 414 4.22 -16.13 8.99
N ALA A 415 3.11 -15.80 8.34
CA ALA A 415 2.98 -14.58 7.53
C ALA A 415 3.11 -13.29 8.37
N THR A 416 2.49 -13.27 9.56
CA THR A 416 2.55 -12.13 10.49
C THR A 416 3.94 -11.94 11.10
N ALA A 417 4.68 -13.03 11.33
CA ALA A 417 6.02 -13.01 11.91
C ALA A 417 7.13 -12.65 10.89
N ALA A 418 6.96 -13.05 9.62
CA ALA A 418 7.89 -12.67 8.54
C ALA A 418 7.91 -11.16 8.25
N SER A 419 6.86 -10.44 8.65
CA SER A 419 6.69 -9.02 8.39
C SER A 419 7.36 -8.14 9.46
N VAL A 420 8.16 -7.17 9.02
CA VAL A 420 8.86 -6.20 9.89
C VAL A 420 7.84 -5.33 10.64
N ARG A 421 8.21 -4.80 11.82
CA ARG A 421 7.33 -4.00 12.72
C ARG A 421 6.59 -2.81 12.08
N ASP A 422 7.03 -2.34 10.91
CA ASP A 422 6.51 -1.14 10.24
C ASP A 422 5.59 -1.46 9.04
N ASP A 423 5.49 -2.73 8.64
CA ASP A 423 4.64 -3.22 7.55
C ASP A 423 4.06 -4.60 7.90
N ARG A 424 3.62 -4.75 9.17
CA ARG A 424 3.11 -6.02 9.71
C ARG A 424 1.64 -6.19 9.39
N ILE A 425 1.30 -7.33 8.77
CA ILE A 425 -0.09 -7.78 8.59
C ILE A 425 -0.86 -7.70 9.92
N ARG A 426 -1.89 -6.85 9.98
CA ARG A 426 -2.73 -6.69 11.16
C ARG A 426 -3.74 -7.83 11.22
N VAL A 427 -3.91 -8.46 12.37
CA VAL A 427 -4.91 -9.53 12.56
C VAL A 427 -6.07 -9.00 13.39
N GLU A 428 -7.27 -9.02 12.80
CA GLU A 428 -8.54 -8.76 13.46
C GLU A 428 -9.23 -10.10 13.77
N ARG A 429 -9.89 -10.20 14.94
CA ARG A 429 -10.62 -11.40 15.35
C ARG A 429 -12.08 -11.07 15.63
N MET A 430 -12.99 -11.80 15.00
CA MET A 430 -14.44 -11.71 15.22
C MET A 430 -15.00 -13.07 15.67
N ASP A 431 -16.08 -13.04 16.45
CA ASP A 431 -16.71 -14.26 16.97
C ASP A 431 -17.16 -15.20 15.84
N ASN A 432 -16.92 -16.50 16.02
CA ASN A 432 -17.31 -17.55 15.08
C ASN A 432 -18.83 -17.57 14.79
N VAL A 433 -19.69 -17.04 15.67
CA VAL A 433 -21.13 -16.84 15.40
C VAL A 433 -21.37 -16.02 14.13
N TYR A 434 -20.51 -15.03 13.82
CA TYR A 434 -20.64 -14.23 12.59
C TYR A 434 -20.22 -14.97 11.32
N PHE A 435 -19.54 -16.11 11.47
CA PHE A 435 -19.10 -17.00 10.39
C PHE A 435 -19.96 -18.28 10.29
N GLU A 436 -20.93 -18.50 11.19
CA GLU A 436 -21.85 -19.63 11.08
C GLU A 436 -22.75 -19.47 9.86
N TYR A 437 -22.84 -20.48 8.99
CA TYR A 437 -23.53 -20.38 7.69
C TYR A 437 -24.99 -19.88 7.80
N SER A 438 -25.73 -20.31 8.82
CA SER A 438 -27.12 -19.89 9.03
C SER A 438 -27.23 -18.37 9.24
N HIS A 439 -26.48 -17.84 10.22
CA HIS A 439 -26.43 -16.42 10.52
C HIS A 439 -25.79 -15.61 9.39
N ALA A 440 -24.73 -16.13 8.77
CA ALA A 440 -24.04 -15.48 7.66
C ALA A 440 -24.94 -15.31 6.42
N PHE A 441 -25.68 -16.35 6.05
CA PHE A 441 -26.66 -16.30 4.97
C PHE A 441 -27.78 -15.29 5.27
N GLN A 442 -28.28 -15.24 6.51
CA GLN A 442 -29.24 -14.21 6.92
C GLN A 442 -28.67 -12.79 6.81
N ALA A 443 -27.43 -12.55 7.28
CA ALA A 443 -26.79 -11.24 7.22
C ALA A 443 -26.49 -10.77 5.79
N VAL A 444 -26.10 -11.69 4.90
CA VAL A 444 -25.90 -11.42 3.46
C VAL A 444 -27.24 -11.13 2.77
N THR A 445 -28.27 -11.92 3.02
CA THR A 445 -29.59 -11.72 2.42
C THR A 445 -30.27 -10.43 2.89
N GLU A 446 -30.18 -10.09 4.18
CA GLU A 446 -30.68 -8.81 4.70
C GLU A 446 -29.95 -7.59 4.09
N PHE A 447 -28.65 -7.70 3.83
CA PHE A 447 -27.86 -6.62 3.24
C PHE A 447 -28.33 -6.30 1.81
N TYR A 448 -28.41 -7.30 0.93
CA TYR A 448 -28.83 -7.07 -0.47
C TYR A 448 -30.34 -6.85 -0.65
N ALA A 449 -31.18 -7.32 0.28
CA ALA A 449 -32.62 -7.08 0.24
C ALA A 449 -33.00 -5.60 0.50
N LYS A 450 -32.14 -4.82 1.17
CA LYS A 450 -32.42 -3.41 1.49
C LYS A 450 -32.34 -2.47 0.27
N ASP A 451 -31.49 -2.80 -0.71
CA ASP A 451 -31.39 -2.07 -1.98
C ASP A 451 -32.39 -2.58 -3.04
N ALA A 452 -33.20 -3.60 -2.73
CA ALA A 452 -34.07 -4.31 -3.68
C ALA A 452 -35.38 -3.59 -4.03
N VAL A 453 -35.37 -2.25 -4.03
CA VAL A 453 -36.44 -1.43 -4.65
C VAL A 453 -36.34 -1.49 -6.18
N ASP A 454 -35.13 -1.72 -6.72
CA ASP A 454 -34.88 -1.85 -8.15
C ASP A 454 -34.93 -3.32 -8.61
N ILE A 455 -35.65 -3.58 -9.70
CA ILE A 455 -35.88 -4.93 -10.26
C ILE A 455 -34.54 -5.62 -10.60
N GLN A 456 -33.49 -4.88 -10.94
CA GLN A 456 -32.16 -5.42 -11.24
C GLN A 456 -31.42 -6.03 -10.02
N ALA A 457 -31.85 -5.72 -8.80
CA ALA A 457 -31.29 -6.32 -7.59
C ALA A 457 -31.55 -7.84 -7.56
N SER A 458 -32.72 -8.29 -8.01
CA SER A 458 -33.14 -9.71 -8.02
C SER A 458 -32.16 -10.63 -8.78
N GLN A 459 -31.66 -10.19 -9.94
CA GLN A 459 -30.66 -10.92 -10.74
C GLN A 459 -29.24 -10.82 -10.17
N SER A 460 -28.95 -9.79 -9.37
CA SER A 460 -27.66 -9.63 -8.70
C SER A 460 -27.57 -10.51 -7.45
N PHE A 461 -28.71 -10.73 -6.81
CA PHE A 461 -28.89 -11.56 -5.62
C PHE A 461 -28.70 -13.06 -5.89
N SER A 462 -29.25 -13.58 -6.99
CA SER A 462 -29.10 -15.00 -7.37
C SER A 462 -27.65 -15.44 -7.60
N GLY A 463 -26.77 -14.53 -8.04
CA GLY A 463 -25.35 -14.81 -8.20
C GLY A 463 -24.60 -15.02 -6.87
N ILE A 464 -25.08 -14.40 -5.78
CA ILE A 464 -24.48 -14.52 -4.44
C ILE A 464 -24.95 -15.79 -3.72
N ILE A 465 -26.23 -16.14 -3.88
CA ILE A 465 -26.84 -17.33 -3.26
C ILE A 465 -26.15 -18.62 -3.73
N ASN A 466 -25.65 -18.62 -4.97
CA ASN A 466 -24.94 -19.75 -5.56
C ASN A 466 -23.43 -19.78 -5.25
N LEU A 467 -22.92 -18.90 -4.37
CA LEU A 467 -21.53 -18.96 -3.91
C LEU A 467 -21.34 -20.06 -2.86
N GLU A 468 -20.13 -20.59 -2.79
CA GLU A 468 -19.76 -21.63 -1.84
C GLU A 468 -19.93 -21.21 -0.38
N LYS A 469 -20.35 -22.17 0.48
CA LYS A 469 -20.69 -21.91 1.90
C LYS A 469 -19.68 -21.00 2.62
N PRO A 470 -18.35 -21.27 2.60
CA PRO A 470 -17.41 -20.47 3.38
C PRO A 470 -17.16 -19.08 2.78
N VAL A 471 -17.41 -18.88 1.48
CA VAL A 471 -17.35 -17.55 0.86
C VAL A 471 -18.50 -16.69 1.37
N ILE A 472 -19.71 -17.25 1.51
CA ILE A 472 -20.86 -16.56 2.12
C ILE A 472 -20.56 -16.23 3.60
N CYS A 473 -19.93 -17.15 4.34
CA CYS A 473 -19.47 -16.91 5.72
C CYS A 473 -18.46 -15.75 5.81
N SER A 474 -17.40 -15.76 4.99
CA SER A 474 -16.43 -14.66 4.91
C SER A 474 -17.08 -13.34 4.48
N LEU A 475 -17.98 -13.37 3.49
CA LEU A 475 -18.68 -12.18 3.00
C LEU A 475 -19.56 -11.55 4.09
N ALA A 476 -20.26 -12.35 4.90
CA ALA A 476 -21.06 -11.85 6.02
C ALA A 476 -20.20 -11.15 7.09
N ALA A 477 -19.06 -11.74 7.44
CA ALA A 477 -18.10 -11.13 8.36
C ALA A 477 -17.53 -9.82 7.79
N VAL A 478 -17.18 -9.77 6.50
CA VAL A 478 -16.71 -8.57 5.80
C VAL A 478 -17.79 -7.48 5.73
N ILE A 479 -19.05 -7.82 5.42
CA ILE A 479 -20.18 -6.87 5.45
C ILE A 479 -20.34 -6.27 6.85
N ARG A 480 -20.29 -7.11 7.90
CA ARG A 480 -20.37 -6.64 9.28
C ARG A 480 -19.19 -5.73 9.62
N TYR A 481 -17.97 -6.11 9.25
CA TYR A 481 -16.77 -5.35 9.56
C TYR A 481 -16.76 -3.99 8.86
N LEU A 482 -17.01 -3.94 7.55
CA LEU A 482 -17.00 -2.69 6.78
C LEU A 482 -18.12 -1.71 7.21
N LYS A 483 -19.24 -2.19 7.76
CA LYS A 483 -20.26 -1.34 8.41
C LYS A 483 -19.73 -0.58 9.62
N GLU A 484 -18.80 -1.15 10.39
CA GLU A 484 -18.15 -0.44 11.50
C GLU A 484 -17.32 0.77 10.99
N PHE A 485 -16.83 0.72 9.74
CA PHE A 485 -16.09 1.80 9.08
C PHE A 485 -16.94 2.71 8.18
N ASN A 486 -18.21 2.37 7.93
CA ASN A 486 -19.07 2.98 6.89
C ASN A 486 -18.42 2.88 5.48
N LEU A 487 -17.95 1.67 5.13
CA LEU A 487 -17.30 1.34 3.85
C LEU A 487 -18.00 0.21 3.08
N GLU A 488 -19.10 -0.33 3.60
CA GLU A 488 -19.84 -1.47 3.05
C GLU A 488 -20.47 -1.19 1.67
N LYS A 489 -20.64 0.09 1.30
CA LYS A 489 -21.19 0.50 -0.02
C LYS A 489 -20.43 -0.12 -1.20
N VAL A 490 -19.14 -0.45 -1.04
CA VAL A 490 -18.33 -1.17 -2.05
C VAL A 490 -18.92 -2.54 -2.43
N LEU A 491 -19.59 -3.21 -1.49
CA LEU A 491 -20.14 -4.55 -1.68
C LEU A 491 -21.49 -4.53 -2.42
N SER A 492 -22.18 -3.37 -2.48
CA SER A 492 -23.54 -3.22 -3.00
C SER A 492 -23.76 -3.70 -4.46
N LYS A 493 -22.69 -3.84 -5.26
CA LYS A 493 -22.77 -4.25 -6.68
C LYS A 493 -21.96 -5.53 -6.95
N PRO A 494 -22.56 -6.72 -6.71
CA PRO A 494 -21.89 -8.02 -6.86
C PRO A 494 -21.33 -8.32 -8.25
N LYS A 495 -21.90 -7.72 -9.30
CA LYS A 495 -21.43 -7.84 -10.69
C LYS A 495 -19.97 -7.38 -10.90
N ASN A 496 -19.41 -6.61 -9.96
CA ASN A 496 -18.02 -6.20 -9.99
C ASN A 496 -17.05 -7.21 -9.37
N PHE A 497 -17.53 -8.13 -8.53
CA PHE A 497 -16.70 -9.05 -7.77
C PHE A 497 -15.90 -9.95 -8.73
N LYS A 498 -14.67 -10.29 -8.35
CA LYS A 498 -13.78 -11.16 -9.14
C LYS A 498 -13.46 -12.43 -8.39
N GLN A 499 -13.64 -13.57 -9.04
CA GLN A 499 -13.05 -14.81 -8.57
C GLN A 499 -11.53 -14.70 -8.72
N PHE A 500 -10.76 -15.12 -7.72
CA PHE A 500 -9.30 -15.05 -7.76
C PHE A 500 -8.72 -16.10 -8.70
N SER A 501 -9.09 -17.37 -8.50
CA SER A 501 -8.69 -18.46 -9.37
C SER A 501 -9.60 -18.58 -10.59
N GLY A 502 -9.02 -18.87 -11.75
CA GLY A 502 -9.72 -19.10 -13.00
C GLY A 502 -8.91 -20.08 -13.84
N GLU A 503 -9.10 -21.38 -13.58
CA GLU A 503 -8.30 -22.49 -14.14
C GLU A 503 -8.28 -22.53 -15.68
N MET A 504 -9.30 -21.96 -16.33
CA MET A 504 -9.41 -21.86 -17.80
C MET A 504 -8.99 -20.47 -18.35
N GLU A 505 -8.49 -19.58 -17.51
CA GLU A 505 -8.12 -18.21 -17.88
C GLU A 505 -6.65 -17.88 -17.59
N PHE A 506 -6.13 -18.35 -16.45
CA PHE A 506 -4.83 -17.96 -15.91
C PHE A 506 -3.93 -19.16 -15.59
N MET A 507 -2.62 -18.97 -15.76
CA MET A 507 -1.58 -19.94 -15.42
C MET A 507 -1.52 -20.18 -13.91
N THR A 508 -1.47 -21.43 -13.50
CA THR A 508 -1.23 -21.83 -12.10
C THR A 508 0.21 -21.54 -11.69
N ILE A 509 0.38 -20.59 -10.77
CA ILE A 509 1.65 -20.27 -10.11
C ILE A 509 1.45 -20.40 -8.60
N ASN A 510 1.97 -21.47 -8.00
CA ASN A 510 1.87 -21.67 -6.56
C ASN A 510 2.81 -20.74 -5.78
N GLY A 511 2.53 -20.53 -4.49
CA GLY A 511 3.25 -19.58 -3.63
C GLY A 511 4.74 -19.92 -3.43
N THR A 512 5.11 -21.19 -3.59
CA THR A 512 6.52 -21.63 -3.63
C THR A 512 7.19 -21.19 -4.93
N THR A 513 6.55 -21.34 -6.09
CA THR A 513 7.04 -20.81 -7.37
C THR A 513 7.12 -19.28 -7.38
N LEU A 514 6.12 -18.58 -6.82
CA LEU A 514 6.12 -17.11 -6.73
C LEU A 514 7.34 -16.56 -5.97
N ARG A 515 7.79 -17.29 -4.93
CA ARG A 515 9.02 -17.03 -4.16
C ARG A 515 10.27 -17.46 -4.92
N ASN A 516 10.33 -18.71 -5.39
CA ASN A 516 11.51 -19.30 -6.04
C ASN A 516 11.94 -18.54 -7.31
N LEU A 517 10.97 -18.12 -8.13
CA LEU A 517 11.21 -17.34 -9.33
C LEU A 517 11.29 -15.82 -9.07
N GLU A 518 11.12 -15.37 -7.82
CA GLU A 518 11.23 -13.97 -7.40
C GLU A 518 10.31 -13.04 -8.23
N ILE A 519 9.04 -13.43 -8.36
CA ILE A 519 8.10 -12.79 -9.29
C ILE A 519 7.65 -11.41 -8.78
N LEU A 520 7.26 -11.31 -7.51
CA LEU A 520 6.82 -10.06 -6.88
C LEU A 520 7.92 -9.36 -6.07
N GLN A 521 8.69 -10.14 -5.32
CA GLN A 521 9.73 -9.68 -4.40
C GLN A 521 10.93 -10.64 -4.43
N ASN A 522 12.13 -10.11 -4.24
CA ASN A 522 13.33 -10.95 -4.09
C ASN A 522 13.33 -11.64 -2.70
N GLN A 523 14.05 -12.76 -2.56
CA GLN A 523 14.10 -13.52 -1.29
C GLN A 523 15.16 -13.03 -0.29
N THR A 524 15.88 -11.93 -0.57
CA THR A 524 17.02 -11.46 0.24
C THR A 524 16.69 -10.30 1.18
N ASP A 525 15.90 -9.31 0.73
CA ASP A 525 15.41 -8.20 1.56
C ASP A 525 13.87 -8.05 1.54
N MET A 526 13.19 -8.95 0.82
CA MET A 526 11.73 -8.99 0.62
C MET A 526 11.15 -7.74 -0.08
N LYS A 527 11.97 -6.96 -0.79
CA LYS A 527 11.55 -5.80 -1.59
C LYS A 527 11.20 -6.17 -3.03
N THR A 528 10.40 -5.32 -3.68
CA THR A 528 10.09 -5.47 -5.11
C THR A 528 11.32 -5.31 -6.01
N LYS A 529 12.34 -4.52 -5.62
CA LYS A 529 13.55 -4.35 -6.43
C LYS A 529 14.24 -5.71 -6.64
N GLY A 530 14.60 -6.02 -7.88
CA GLY A 530 15.19 -7.32 -8.23
C GLY A 530 14.17 -8.45 -8.46
N SER A 531 12.86 -8.17 -8.44
CA SER A 531 11.84 -9.12 -8.88
C SER A 531 11.53 -9.00 -10.38
N LEU A 532 10.78 -9.96 -10.94
CA LEU A 532 10.23 -9.85 -12.30
C LEU A 532 9.33 -8.61 -12.44
N LEU A 533 8.48 -8.32 -11.46
CA LEU A 533 7.62 -7.13 -11.47
C LEU A 533 8.43 -5.83 -11.55
N TRP A 534 9.61 -5.76 -10.91
CA TRP A 534 10.50 -4.60 -11.02
C TRP A 534 11.11 -4.43 -12.42
N VAL A 535 11.41 -5.52 -13.13
CA VAL A 535 11.88 -5.47 -14.52
C VAL A 535 10.77 -4.97 -15.46
N LEU A 536 9.52 -5.34 -15.19
CA LEU A 536 8.37 -5.02 -16.06
C LEU A 536 7.72 -3.66 -15.77
N ASP A 537 7.90 -3.08 -14.58
CA ASP A 537 7.25 -1.83 -14.18
C ASP A 537 7.96 -0.58 -14.69
N HIS A 538 7.40 -0.03 -15.76
CA HIS A 538 7.66 1.29 -16.31
C HIS A 538 6.38 2.12 -16.38
N THR A 539 5.35 1.77 -15.60
CA THR A 539 4.04 2.45 -15.59
C THR A 539 4.15 3.90 -15.15
N LYS A 540 3.28 4.77 -15.67
CA LYS A 540 3.22 6.21 -15.34
C LYS A 540 2.18 6.51 -14.26
N THR A 541 1.27 5.58 -13.99
CA THR A 541 0.14 5.72 -13.06
C THR A 541 0.16 4.61 -12.01
N SER A 542 -0.35 4.91 -10.82
CA SER A 542 -0.44 3.93 -9.71
C SER A 542 -1.49 2.84 -9.97
N PHE A 543 -2.60 3.16 -10.64
CA PHE A 543 -3.58 2.17 -11.10
C PHE A 543 -3.01 1.28 -12.23
N GLY A 544 -2.15 1.83 -13.10
CA GLY A 544 -1.32 1.06 -14.03
C GLY A 544 -0.45 0.04 -13.31
N ARG A 545 0.36 0.46 -12.33
CA ARG A 545 1.18 -0.45 -11.50
C ARG A 545 0.36 -1.56 -10.85
N ARG A 546 -0.79 -1.23 -10.23
CA ARG A 546 -1.70 -2.21 -9.62
C ARG A 546 -2.24 -3.23 -10.64
N LYS A 547 -2.54 -2.80 -11.87
CA LYS A 547 -2.99 -3.69 -12.94
C LYS A 547 -1.88 -4.56 -13.50
N LEU A 548 -0.66 -4.02 -13.63
CA LEU A 548 0.52 -4.78 -14.04
C LEU A 548 0.88 -5.87 -13.02
N LYS A 549 0.82 -5.59 -11.71
CA LYS A 549 0.97 -6.62 -10.66
C LYS A 549 0.03 -7.81 -10.91
N LYS A 550 -1.24 -7.56 -11.22
CA LYS A 550 -2.23 -8.63 -11.51
C LYS A 550 -1.84 -9.43 -12.75
N TRP A 551 -1.44 -8.77 -13.84
CA TRP A 551 -0.98 -9.46 -15.06
C TRP A 551 0.24 -10.34 -14.81
N VAL A 552 1.17 -9.90 -13.97
CA VAL A 552 2.40 -10.65 -13.64
C VAL A 552 2.14 -11.85 -12.72
N VAL A 553 1.18 -11.74 -11.79
CA VAL A 553 0.74 -12.85 -10.92
C VAL A 553 -0.15 -13.85 -11.66
N GLN A 554 -0.88 -13.40 -12.68
CA GLN A 554 -1.84 -14.19 -13.43
C GLN A 554 -1.57 -14.08 -14.95
N PRO A 555 -0.51 -14.75 -15.46
CA PRO A 555 -0.30 -14.90 -16.90
C PRO A 555 -1.48 -15.62 -17.55
N LEU A 556 -1.74 -15.35 -18.83
CA LEU A 556 -2.94 -15.85 -19.50
C LEU A 556 -2.73 -17.27 -20.06
N LEU A 557 -3.83 -18.00 -20.21
CA LEU A 557 -3.89 -19.23 -21.02
C LEU A 557 -4.46 -18.97 -22.43
N LYS A 558 -5.29 -17.94 -22.59
CA LYS A 558 -6.04 -17.69 -23.84
C LYS A 558 -5.14 -17.08 -24.93
N LEU A 559 -4.71 -17.91 -25.89
CA LEU A 559 -3.84 -17.54 -27.02
C LEU A 559 -4.24 -16.24 -27.75
N ARG A 560 -5.55 -15.97 -27.90
CA ARG A 560 -6.07 -14.75 -28.52
C ARG A 560 -5.73 -13.48 -27.72
N GLU A 561 -5.92 -13.52 -26.41
CA GLU A 561 -5.68 -12.38 -25.51
C GLU A 561 -4.18 -12.09 -25.37
N ILE A 562 -3.34 -13.14 -25.40
CA ILE A 562 -1.87 -13.01 -25.38
C ILE A 562 -1.40 -12.31 -26.67
N ASN A 563 -1.87 -12.74 -27.85
CA ASN A 563 -1.52 -12.08 -29.10
C ASN A 563 -2.07 -10.66 -29.16
N ALA A 564 -3.31 -10.39 -28.74
CA ALA A 564 -3.86 -9.03 -28.68
C ALA A 564 -2.99 -8.05 -27.85
N ARG A 565 -2.37 -8.53 -26.75
CA ARG A 565 -1.36 -7.76 -26.00
C ARG A 565 -0.05 -7.62 -26.76
N LEU A 566 0.50 -8.70 -27.33
CA LEU A 566 1.74 -8.66 -28.10
C LEU A 566 1.64 -7.74 -29.32
N ASP A 567 0.50 -7.70 -29.99
CA ASP A 567 0.24 -6.87 -31.17
C ASP A 567 0.10 -5.40 -30.77
N ALA A 568 -0.59 -5.11 -29.66
CA ALA A 568 -0.63 -3.78 -29.06
C ALA A 568 0.77 -3.28 -28.64
N VAL A 569 1.60 -4.14 -28.03
CA VAL A 569 2.99 -3.82 -27.69
C VAL A 569 3.83 -3.60 -28.94
N SER A 570 3.67 -4.45 -29.96
CA SER A 570 4.38 -4.35 -31.24
C SER A 570 4.03 -3.05 -31.98
N GLU A 571 2.77 -2.63 -31.96
CA GLU A 571 2.33 -1.38 -32.57
C GLU A 571 2.96 -0.16 -31.87
N VAL A 572 2.93 -0.11 -30.52
CA VAL A 572 3.53 1.00 -29.74
C VAL A 572 5.06 1.08 -29.92
N LEU A 573 5.73 -0.03 -30.23
CA LEU A 573 7.17 -0.05 -30.53
C LEU A 573 7.54 0.56 -31.88
N HIS A 574 6.79 0.20 -32.93
CA HIS A 574 7.11 0.45 -34.34
C HIS A 574 6.35 1.63 -34.97
N SER A 575 5.38 2.22 -34.27
CA SER A 575 4.61 3.33 -34.83
C SER A 575 5.37 4.67 -34.76
N GLU A 576 5.61 5.26 -35.93
CA GLU A 576 6.06 6.65 -36.08
C GLU A 576 4.96 7.68 -35.76
N SER A 577 3.75 7.24 -35.39
CA SER A 577 2.63 8.16 -35.12
C SER A 577 2.77 8.87 -33.77
N SER A 578 2.78 10.20 -33.82
CA SER A 578 2.82 11.06 -32.62
C SER A 578 1.65 10.83 -31.64
N VAL A 579 0.58 10.14 -32.05
CA VAL A 579 -0.57 9.77 -31.20
C VAL A 579 -0.10 9.01 -29.96
N PHE A 580 0.82 8.04 -30.11
CA PHE A 580 1.30 7.25 -28.98
C PHE A 580 2.11 8.10 -27.99
N GLY A 581 2.93 9.04 -28.49
CA GLY A 581 3.66 9.99 -27.65
C GLY A 581 2.74 10.99 -26.93
N GLN A 582 1.63 11.39 -27.55
CA GLN A 582 0.60 12.22 -26.91
C GLN A 582 -0.10 11.45 -25.79
N ILE A 583 -0.58 10.22 -26.05
CA ILE A 583 -1.20 9.34 -25.05
C ILE A 583 -0.26 9.08 -23.86
N GLU A 584 1.00 8.73 -24.10
CA GLU A 584 1.99 8.52 -23.02
C GLU A 584 2.19 9.79 -22.19
N ASN A 585 2.16 10.97 -22.83
CA ASN A 585 2.28 12.25 -22.13
C ASN A 585 1.03 12.59 -21.30
N HIS A 586 -0.18 12.25 -21.75
CA HIS A 586 -1.41 12.44 -20.94
C HIS A 586 -1.48 11.52 -19.71
N LEU A 587 -0.75 10.38 -19.70
CA LEU A 587 -0.61 9.51 -18.53
C LEU A 587 0.40 10.05 -17.49
N ARG A 588 1.29 10.98 -17.86
CA ARG A 588 2.31 11.52 -16.96
C ARG A 588 1.71 12.49 -15.94
N LYS A 589 2.05 12.29 -14.66
CA LYS A 589 1.61 13.12 -13.51
C LYS A 589 0.10 13.06 -13.21
N LEU A 590 -0.61 12.03 -13.68
CA LEU A 590 -1.98 11.80 -13.21
C LEU A 590 -1.98 11.48 -11.70
N PRO A 591 -2.94 12.01 -10.92
CA PRO A 591 -3.18 11.56 -9.55
C PRO A 591 -3.74 10.13 -9.54
N ASP A 592 -3.90 9.54 -8.36
CA ASP A 592 -4.55 8.24 -8.24
C ASP A 592 -6.09 8.37 -8.37
N ILE A 593 -6.56 8.37 -9.62
CA ILE A 593 -7.97 8.57 -9.96
C ILE A 593 -8.86 7.45 -9.40
N GLU A 594 -8.36 6.20 -9.39
CA GLU A 594 -9.05 5.04 -8.81
C GLU A 594 -9.36 5.28 -7.33
N ARG A 595 -8.34 5.69 -6.55
CA ARG A 595 -8.51 6.02 -5.12
C ARG A 595 -9.46 7.18 -4.87
N GLY A 596 -9.31 8.26 -5.64
CA GLY A 596 -10.16 9.44 -5.52
C GLY A 596 -11.63 9.13 -5.81
N LEU A 597 -11.91 8.32 -6.84
CA LEU A 597 -13.28 7.87 -7.14
C LEU A 597 -13.90 7.05 -5.99
N CYS A 598 -13.12 6.22 -5.29
CA CYS A 598 -13.60 5.47 -4.12
C CYS A 598 -13.85 6.39 -2.91
N SER A 599 -12.96 7.35 -2.64
CA SER A 599 -13.14 8.39 -1.61
C SER A 599 -14.44 9.19 -1.83
N ILE A 600 -14.71 9.54 -3.10
CA ILE A 600 -15.97 10.15 -3.55
C ILE A 600 -17.18 9.21 -3.36
N TYR A 601 -17.05 7.93 -3.76
CA TYR A 601 -18.14 6.94 -3.69
C TYR A 601 -18.62 6.65 -2.26
N HIS A 602 -17.68 6.61 -1.30
CA HIS A 602 -17.95 6.52 0.13
C HIS A 602 -18.41 7.85 0.77
N LYS A 603 -18.44 8.94 -0.01
CA LYS A 603 -18.82 10.30 0.41
C LYS A 603 -17.93 10.91 1.51
N LYS A 604 -16.65 10.52 1.53
CA LYS A 604 -15.63 10.96 2.51
C LYS A 604 -14.54 11.85 1.91
N CYS A 605 -14.64 12.17 0.61
CA CYS A 605 -13.66 13.03 -0.05
C CYS A 605 -13.77 14.50 0.39
N SER A 606 -12.65 15.21 0.33
CA SER A 606 -12.65 16.68 0.48
C SER A 606 -13.13 17.36 -0.81
N THR A 607 -13.62 18.61 -0.72
CA THR A 607 -13.97 19.41 -1.90
C THR A 607 -12.75 19.68 -2.81
N GLN A 608 -11.56 19.77 -2.22
CA GLN A 608 -10.28 19.95 -2.92
C GLN A 608 -9.95 18.72 -3.77
N GLU A 609 -10.11 17.53 -3.18
CA GLU A 609 -9.91 16.23 -3.81
C GLU A 609 -10.95 15.96 -4.89
N PHE A 610 -12.25 16.13 -4.60
CA PHE A 610 -13.32 15.99 -5.60
C PHE A 610 -13.05 16.86 -6.82
N PHE A 611 -12.70 18.14 -6.61
CA PHE A 611 -12.41 19.07 -7.69
C PHE A 611 -11.15 18.66 -8.48
N LEU A 612 -10.11 18.16 -7.82
CA LEU A 612 -8.92 17.61 -8.48
C LEU A 612 -9.28 16.42 -9.38
N ILE A 613 -10.05 15.45 -8.88
CA ILE A 613 -10.45 14.25 -9.62
C ILE A 613 -11.34 14.62 -10.81
N VAL A 614 -12.40 15.40 -10.58
CA VAL A 614 -13.34 15.82 -11.63
C VAL A 614 -12.67 16.70 -12.69
N LYS A 615 -11.76 17.62 -12.30
CA LYS A 615 -10.97 18.42 -13.25
C LYS A 615 -9.99 17.56 -14.07
N THR A 616 -9.37 16.55 -13.45
CA THR A 616 -8.48 15.59 -14.14
C THR A 616 -9.25 14.74 -15.14
N LEU A 617 -10.40 14.19 -14.73
CA LEU A 617 -11.25 13.38 -15.60
C LEU A 617 -11.82 14.19 -16.77
N TYR A 618 -12.22 15.45 -16.56
CA TYR A 618 -12.67 16.33 -17.63
C TYR A 618 -11.56 16.67 -18.64
N HIS A 619 -10.34 16.90 -18.14
CA HIS A 619 -9.16 17.10 -18.98
C HIS A 619 -8.90 15.84 -19.83
N LEU A 620 -8.84 14.65 -19.22
CA LEU A 620 -8.68 13.39 -19.95
C LEU A 620 -9.78 13.16 -20.99
N LYS A 621 -11.05 13.41 -20.65
CA LYS A 621 -12.19 13.37 -21.58
C LYS A 621 -11.97 14.30 -22.78
N SER A 622 -11.45 15.50 -22.55
CA SER A 622 -11.23 16.51 -23.60
C SER A 622 -10.07 16.15 -24.52
N GLU A 623 -8.92 15.76 -23.97
CA GLU A 623 -7.75 15.36 -24.76
C GLU A 623 -8.00 14.07 -25.56
N PHE A 624 -8.60 13.04 -24.95
CA PHE A 624 -8.92 11.79 -25.65
C PHE A 624 -9.99 12.00 -26.73
N GLN A 625 -10.99 12.86 -26.51
CA GLN A 625 -11.96 13.26 -27.54
C GLN A 625 -11.29 13.93 -28.74
N ALA A 626 -10.27 14.77 -28.52
CA ALA A 626 -9.50 15.41 -29.59
C ALA A 626 -8.62 14.43 -30.38
N LEU A 627 -8.16 13.35 -29.73
CA LEU A 627 -7.34 12.31 -30.37
C LEU A 627 -8.13 11.33 -31.26
N ILE A 628 -9.46 11.23 -31.13
CA ILE A 628 -10.30 10.25 -31.87
C ILE A 628 -9.99 10.15 -33.37
N PRO A 629 -9.86 11.25 -34.16
CA PRO A 629 -9.59 11.15 -35.59
C PRO A 629 -8.23 10.52 -35.91
N ALA A 630 -7.23 10.78 -35.06
CA ALA A 630 -5.89 10.24 -35.18
C ALA A 630 -5.80 8.79 -34.68
N VAL A 631 -6.60 8.43 -33.67
CA VAL A 631 -6.77 7.05 -33.19
C VAL A 631 -7.41 6.18 -34.28
N ASN A 632 -8.51 6.64 -34.89
CA ASN A 632 -9.21 5.92 -35.96
C ASN A 632 -8.39 5.72 -37.25
N SER A 633 -7.34 6.52 -37.46
CA SER A 633 -6.49 6.45 -38.66
C SER A 633 -5.14 5.79 -38.43
N HIS A 634 -4.61 5.83 -37.19
CA HIS A 634 -3.27 5.31 -36.87
C HIS A 634 -3.24 4.11 -35.93
N VAL A 635 -4.28 3.83 -35.15
CA VAL A 635 -4.30 2.71 -34.18
C VAL A 635 -5.03 1.50 -34.76
N GLN A 636 -4.25 0.47 -35.11
CA GLN A 636 -4.71 -0.76 -35.75
C GLN A 636 -5.10 -1.85 -34.73
N SER A 637 -4.40 -1.95 -33.59
CA SER A 637 -4.74 -2.91 -32.55
C SER A 637 -6.14 -2.68 -32.00
N ASP A 638 -7.03 -3.66 -32.16
CA ASP A 638 -8.41 -3.61 -31.66
C ASP A 638 -8.47 -3.37 -30.14
N LEU A 639 -7.51 -3.93 -29.40
CA LEU A 639 -7.38 -3.78 -27.95
C LEU A 639 -7.15 -2.32 -27.54
N LEU A 640 -6.21 -1.64 -28.20
CA LEU A 640 -5.93 -0.23 -27.93
C LEU A 640 -7.02 0.67 -28.52
N ARG A 641 -7.42 0.46 -29.77
CA ARG A 641 -8.43 1.29 -30.46
C ARG A 641 -9.74 1.32 -29.66
N THR A 642 -10.27 0.16 -29.26
CA THR A 642 -11.52 0.08 -28.50
C THR A 642 -11.41 0.83 -27.17
N PHE A 643 -10.35 0.60 -26.39
CA PHE A 643 -10.21 1.21 -25.06
C PHE A 643 -9.93 2.72 -25.11
N ILE A 644 -9.19 3.21 -26.11
CA ILE A 644 -8.92 4.65 -26.27
C ILE A 644 -10.19 5.39 -26.70
N LEU A 645 -11.03 4.79 -27.54
CA LEU A 645 -12.30 5.38 -27.99
C LEU A 645 -13.40 5.36 -26.92
N GLU A 646 -13.45 4.34 -26.05
CA GLU A 646 -14.50 4.25 -25.01
C GLU A 646 -14.27 5.22 -23.83
N ILE A 647 -13.02 5.62 -23.56
CA ILE A 647 -12.66 6.56 -22.46
C ILE A 647 -13.48 7.87 -22.49
N PRO A 648 -13.50 8.67 -23.59
CA PRO A 648 -14.23 9.95 -23.59
C PRO A 648 -15.75 9.79 -23.48
N GLU A 649 -16.31 8.66 -23.92
CA GLU A 649 -17.74 8.34 -23.76
C GLU A 649 -18.07 8.05 -22.29
N LEU A 650 -17.32 7.15 -21.65
CA LEU A 650 -17.49 6.77 -20.24
C LEU A 650 -17.28 7.94 -19.26
N LEU A 651 -16.49 8.94 -19.64
CA LEU A 651 -16.21 10.16 -18.88
C LEU A 651 -17.16 11.33 -19.20
N SER A 652 -18.14 11.15 -20.08
CA SER A 652 -19.07 12.21 -20.48
C SER A 652 -19.84 12.91 -19.33
N PRO A 653 -20.24 12.26 -18.20
CA PRO A 653 -20.99 12.95 -17.15
C PRO A 653 -20.20 14.04 -16.41
N VAL A 654 -18.87 13.92 -16.37
CA VAL A 654 -17.95 14.70 -15.52
C VAL A 654 -18.04 16.21 -15.79
N GLU A 655 -18.32 16.60 -17.03
CA GLU A 655 -18.41 17.99 -17.48
C GLU A 655 -19.51 18.79 -16.77
N HIS A 656 -20.66 18.16 -16.48
CA HIS A 656 -21.77 18.80 -15.77
C HIS A 656 -21.35 19.22 -14.35
N TYR A 657 -20.79 18.27 -13.59
CA TYR A 657 -20.37 18.47 -12.20
C TYR A 657 -19.21 19.47 -12.08
N LEU A 658 -18.27 19.51 -13.05
CA LEU A 658 -17.21 20.51 -13.05
C LEU A 658 -17.74 21.94 -13.25
N ARG A 659 -18.76 22.11 -14.12
CA ARG A 659 -19.25 23.44 -14.52
C ARG A 659 -19.84 24.23 -13.37
N ILE A 660 -20.59 23.57 -12.49
CA ILE A 660 -21.35 24.21 -11.40
C ILE A 660 -20.51 24.54 -10.15
N LEU A 661 -19.31 23.94 -10.00
CA LEU A 661 -18.44 24.17 -8.84
C LEU A 661 -17.52 25.39 -8.98
N ASN A 662 -17.37 26.16 -7.91
CA ASN A 662 -16.43 27.27 -7.78
C ASN A 662 -15.01 26.77 -7.43
N GLU A 663 -14.06 26.92 -8.37
CA GLU A 663 -12.67 26.47 -8.20
C GLU A 663 -11.97 27.14 -6.98
N GLN A 664 -12.34 28.36 -6.60
CA GLN A 664 -11.71 29.04 -5.45
C GLN A 664 -12.20 28.44 -4.12
N ALA A 665 -13.52 28.35 -3.93
CA ALA A 665 -14.10 27.77 -2.72
C ALA A 665 -13.75 26.27 -2.58
N ALA A 666 -13.82 25.51 -3.68
CA ALA A 666 -13.43 24.10 -3.71
C ALA A 666 -11.98 23.89 -3.24
N LYS A 667 -11.04 24.72 -3.71
CA LYS A 667 -9.61 24.70 -3.29
C LYS A 667 -9.36 25.13 -1.85
N ILE A 668 -10.22 25.97 -1.28
CA ILE A 668 -10.10 26.41 0.13
C ILE A 668 -10.67 25.35 1.08
N GLY A 669 -11.70 24.60 0.67
CA GLY A 669 -12.49 23.75 1.56
C GLY A 669 -13.82 24.38 1.98
N ASP A 670 -14.19 25.53 1.40
CA ASP A 670 -15.41 26.25 1.74
C ASP A 670 -16.61 25.64 0.99
N LYS A 671 -17.49 24.96 1.73
CA LYS A 671 -18.74 24.38 1.20
C LYS A 671 -19.83 25.43 0.97
N THR A 672 -19.72 26.62 1.56
CA THR A 672 -20.76 27.67 1.48
C THR A 672 -20.69 28.45 0.17
N GLU A 673 -19.49 28.76 -0.33
CA GLU A 673 -19.27 29.41 -1.63
C GLU A 673 -18.96 28.42 -2.78
N LEU A 674 -19.27 27.14 -2.57
CA LEU A 674 -18.91 26.05 -3.48
C LEU A 674 -19.75 26.00 -4.76
N PHE A 675 -21.07 26.17 -4.65
CA PHE A 675 -21.99 26.11 -5.79
C PHE A 675 -22.15 27.51 -6.40
N LYS A 676 -21.78 27.65 -7.68
CA LYS A 676 -21.90 28.93 -8.42
C LYS A 676 -23.35 29.31 -8.70
N ASP A 677 -24.16 28.30 -8.98
CA ASP A 677 -25.58 28.41 -9.28
C ASP A 677 -26.35 27.87 -8.09
N LEU A 678 -27.30 28.66 -7.59
CA LEU A 678 -28.14 28.33 -6.44
C LEU A 678 -29.62 28.13 -6.85
N THR A 679 -29.89 27.97 -8.14
CA THR A 679 -31.24 27.72 -8.67
C THR A 679 -31.83 26.43 -8.10
N ASP A 680 -31.04 25.35 -8.06
CA ASP A 680 -31.45 24.07 -7.49
C ASP A 680 -31.29 24.01 -5.95
N PHE A 681 -30.72 25.06 -5.33
CA PHE A 681 -30.40 25.12 -3.89
C PHE A 681 -31.17 26.27 -3.16
N PRO A 682 -32.51 26.27 -3.17
CA PRO A 682 -33.32 27.39 -2.67
C PRO A 682 -33.16 27.63 -1.16
N LEU A 683 -32.89 26.57 -0.37
CA LEU A 683 -32.59 26.68 1.06
C LEU A 683 -31.30 27.47 1.28
N ILE A 684 -30.22 27.09 0.60
CA ILE A 684 -28.89 27.71 0.70
C ILE A 684 -28.95 29.17 0.27
N LYS A 685 -29.66 29.47 -0.82
CA LYS A 685 -29.89 30.85 -1.27
C LYS A 685 -30.58 31.67 -0.18
N LYS A 686 -31.71 31.19 0.36
CA LYS A 686 -32.46 31.87 1.43
C LYS A 686 -31.58 32.13 2.67
N ARG A 687 -30.71 31.19 3.04
CA ARG A 687 -29.76 31.35 4.15
C ARG A 687 -28.72 32.44 3.89
N LYS A 688 -28.19 32.53 2.67
CA LYS A 688 -27.27 33.62 2.30
C LYS A 688 -27.98 34.98 2.30
N ASP A 689 -29.21 35.05 1.78
CA ASP A 689 -30.02 36.26 1.79
C ASP A 689 -30.31 36.73 3.24
N GLU A 690 -30.66 35.80 4.16
CA GLU A 690 -30.82 36.06 5.61
C GLU A 690 -29.53 36.58 6.27
N ILE A 691 -28.38 35.98 5.95
CA ILE A 691 -27.06 36.38 6.47
C ILE A 691 -26.65 37.77 5.97
N GLN A 692 -26.93 38.08 4.71
CA GLN A 692 -26.67 39.39 4.12
C GLN A 692 -27.55 40.46 4.78
N GLU A 693 -28.85 40.20 4.98
CA GLU A 693 -29.77 41.14 5.63
C GLU A 693 -29.34 41.49 7.06
N VAL A 694 -28.87 40.51 7.85
CA VAL A 694 -28.32 40.74 9.20
C VAL A 694 -26.98 41.49 9.14
N THR A 695 -26.14 41.19 8.15
CA THR A 695 -24.86 41.89 7.94
C THR A 695 -25.09 43.37 7.59
N ASP A 696 -26.05 43.68 6.73
CA ASP A 696 -26.40 45.04 6.32
C ASP A 696 -27.00 45.84 7.49
N LYS A 697 -27.83 45.22 8.33
CA LYS A 697 -28.31 45.83 9.59
C LYS A 697 -27.16 46.25 10.51
N ILE A 698 -26.12 45.41 10.65
CA ILE A 698 -24.92 45.73 11.45
C ILE A 698 -24.08 46.85 10.79
N GLN A 699 -23.96 46.86 9.45
CA GLN A 699 -23.28 47.93 8.73
C GLN A 699 -24.01 49.28 8.87
N MET A 700 -25.33 49.29 8.78
CA MET A 700 -26.15 50.50 8.99
C MET A 700 -26.00 51.06 10.41
N HIS A 701 -25.91 50.21 11.43
CA HIS A 701 -25.74 50.61 12.84
C HIS A 701 -24.44 51.42 13.10
N LEU A 702 -23.43 51.32 12.22
CA LEU A 702 -22.22 52.15 12.30
C LEU A 702 -22.54 53.66 12.18
N GLN A 703 -23.62 54.03 11.49
CA GLN A 703 -24.11 55.42 11.42
C GLN A 703 -24.51 55.96 12.80
N GLU A 704 -25.11 55.12 13.66
CA GLU A 704 -25.55 55.49 15.00
C GLU A 704 -24.36 55.56 15.96
N ILE A 705 -23.49 54.54 15.92
CA ILE A 705 -22.24 54.49 16.68
C ILE A 705 -21.36 55.73 16.44
N ARG A 706 -21.24 56.18 15.19
CA ARG A 706 -20.51 57.41 14.83
C ARG A 706 -21.09 58.67 15.50
N LYS A 707 -22.42 58.73 15.70
CA LYS A 707 -23.09 59.83 16.43
C LYS A 707 -22.84 59.73 17.93
N ILE A 708 -22.99 58.54 18.52
CA ILE A 708 -22.77 58.27 19.95
C ILE A 708 -21.34 58.65 20.36
N LEU A 709 -20.33 58.15 19.65
CA LEU A 709 -18.91 58.43 19.93
C LEU A 709 -18.42 59.76 19.33
N LYS A 710 -19.30 60.54 18.70
CA LYS A 710 -19.00 61.83 18.03
C LYS A 710 -17.78 61.77 17.09
N ASN A 711 -17.58 60.62 16.44
CA ASN A 711 -16.42 60.34 15.59
C ASN A 711 -16.87 59.83 14.20
N PRO A 712 -17.03 60.73 13.21
CA PRO A 712 -17.44 60.35 11.86
C PRO A 712 -16.47 59.41 11.12
N SER A 713 -15.18 59.43 11.46
CA SER A 713 -14.16 58.60 10.77
C SER A 713 -14.07 57.17 11.31
N LEU A 714 -14.90 56.80 12.28
CA LEU A 714 -14.90 55.46 12.86
C LEU A 714 -15.30 54.40 11.82
N GLN A 715 -14.60 53.27 11.83
CA GLN A 715 -14.94 52.05 11.10
C GLN A 715 -14.84 50.85 12.05
N TYR A 716 -15.49 49.75 11.69
CA TYR A 716 -15.30 48.47 12.39
C TYR A 716 -13.90 47.90 12.10
N VAL A 717 -13.37 47.12 13.05
CA VAL A 717 -12.17 46.30 12.84
C VAL A 717 -12.47 44.82 13.06
N THR A 718 -11.75 43.96 12.34
CA THR A 718 -11.77 42.50 12.53
C THR A 718 -10.39 42.05 12.99
N VAL A 719 -10.31 41.36 14.13
CA VAL A 719 -9.04 40.88 14.71
C VAL A 719 -9.25 39.52 15.35
N SER A 720 -8.39 38.55 15.02
CA SER A 720 -8.44 37.17 15.54
C SER A 720 -9.82 36.48 15.41
N GLY A 721 -10.54 36.75 14.31
CA GLY A 721 -11.86 36.16 14.02
C GLY A 721 -13.03 36.80 14.76
N GLN A 722 -12.81 37.82 15.60
CA GLN A 722 -13.89 38.70 16.07
C GLN A 722 -14.06 39.83 15.06
N GLU A 723 -15.28 40.00 14.55
CA GLU A 723 -15.68 41.04 13.59
C GLU A 723 -16.47 42.16 14.27
N PHE A 724 -16.75 43.25 13.54
CA PHE A 724 -17.60 44.37 13.98
C PHE A 724 -17.13 45.07 15.27
N MET A 725 -15.86 44.92 15.65
CA MET A 725 -15.32 45.54 16.85
C MET A 725 -15.12 47.04 16.68
N ILE A 726 -15.43 47.78 17.74
CA ILE A 726 -15.17 49.21 17.87
C ILE A 726 -13.87 49.38 18.66
N GLU A 727 -12.78 49.76 17.99
CA GLU A 727 -11.47 49.95 18.60
C GLU A 727 -11.22 51.41 19.01
N ILE A 728 -10.78 51.61 20.25
CA ILE A 728 -10.42 52.93 20.78
C ILE A 728 -9.12 52.86 21.61
N LYS A 729 -8.41 53.98 21.71
CA LYS A 729 -7.23 54.12 22.59
C LYS A 729 -7.65 54.00 24.06
N ASN A 730 -6.83 53.33 24.87
CA ASN A 730 -7.10 53.14 26.30
C ASN A 730 -7.26 54.46 27.08
N SER A 731 -6.66 55.55 26.59
CA SER A 731 -6.82 56.91 27.12
C SER A 731 -8.19 57.56 26.85
N ALA A 732 -9.02 56.97 25.98
CA ALA A 732 -10.32 57.51 25.56
C ALA A 732 -11.50 56.59 25.96
N VAL A 733 -11.27 55.64 26.87
CA VAL A 733 -12.29 54.65 27.29
C VAL A 733 -13.49 55.29 27.99
N SER A 734 -13.32 56.47 28.60
CA SER A 734 -14.41 57.30 29.14
C SER A 734 -15.40 57.83 28.09
N CYS A 735 -15.10 57.69 26.80
CA CYS A 735 -16.00 58.08 25.70
C CYS A 735 -17.02 56.99 25.33
N ILE A 736 -16.90 55.78 25.86
CA ILE A 736 -17.78 54.65 25.52
C ILE A 736 -18.93 54.49 26.54
N PRO A 737 -20.17 54.22 26.09
CA PRO A 737 -21.31 53.93 26.96
C PRO A 737 -21.10 52.73 27.89
N THR A 738 -21.73 52.78 29.07
CA THR A 738 -21.54 51.80 30.17
C THR A 738 -22.16 50.42 29.92
N ASP A 739 -23.07 50.33 28.96
CA ASP A 739 -23.77 49.11 28.51
C ASP A 739 -22.99 48.33 27.45
N TRP A 740 -21.86 48.85 26.96
CA TRP A 740 -21.06 48.20 25.92
C TRP A 740 -20.10 47.14 26.49
N VAL A 741 -20.09 45.98 25.84
CA VAL A 741 -19.26 44.84 26.27
C VAL A 741 -17.85 44.98 25.71
N LYS A 742 -16.84 44.98 26.59
CA LYS A 742 -15.43 44.88 26.18
C LYS A 742 -15.12 43.45 25.73
N VAL A 743 -14.91 43.26 24.43
CA VAL A 743 -14.64 41.94 23.81
C VAL A 743 -13.15 41.68 23.58
N GLY A 744 -12.33 42.74 23.52
CA GLY A 744 -10.88 42.62 23.36
C GLY A 744 -10.11 43.74 24.07
N SER A 745 -8.85 43.47 24.41
CA SER A 745 -7.97 44.44 25.07
C SER A 745 -6.51 44.24 24.66
N THR A 746 -5.77 45.33 24.54
CA THR A 746 -4.33 45.37 24.36
C THR A 746 -3.73 46.46 25.25
N LYS A 747 -2.40 46.57 25.31
CA LYS A 747 -1.74 47.63 26.09
C LYS A 747 -2.07 49.05 25.61
N ALA A 748 -2.39 49.24 24.33
CA ALA A 748 -2.65 50.56 23.73
C ALA A 748 -4.14 50.85 23.46
N VAL A 749 -4.91 49.83 23.06
CA VAL A 749 -6.31 49.96 22.61
C VAL A 749 -7.22 48.91 23.25
N SER A 750 -8.46 49.28 23.52
CA SER A 750 -9.55 48.39 23.96
C SER A 750 -10.60 48.28 22.84
N ARG A 751 -11.27 47.12 22.76
CA ARG A 751 -12.27 46.80 21.73
C ARG A 751 -13.61 46.43 22.35
N PHE A 752 -14.69 46.97 21.79
CA PHE A 752 -16.03 46.88 22.36
C PHE A 752 -17.08 46.55 21.31
N HIS A 753 -18.18 45.91 21.74
CA HIS A 753 -19.43 45.78 21.01
C HIS A 753 -20.54 46.53 21.76
N SER A 754 -21.40 47.25 21.04
CA SER A 754 -22.67 47.75 21.60
C SER A 754 -23.65 46.60 21.84
N PRO A 755 -24.70 46.75 22.67
CA PRO A 755 -25.71 45.71 22.88
C PRO A 755 -26.35 45.22 21.57
N PHE A 756 -26.63 46.13 20.63
CA PHE A 756 -27.12 45.79 19.29
C PHE A 756 -26.16 44.86 18.53
N ILE A 757 -24.85 45.12 18.58
CA ILE A 757 -23.85 44.25 17.94
C ILE A 757 -23.75 42.92 18.68
N VAL A 758 -23.78 42.91 20.02
CA VAL A 758 -23.75 41.66 20.81
C VAL A 758 -24.90 40.72 20.43
N GLU A 759 -26.10 41.25 20.21
CA GLU A 759 -27.26 40.46 19.83
C GLU A 759 -27.22 40.03 18.36
N ASN A 760 -27.05 40.98 17.43
CA ASN A 760 -27.06 40.69 15.99
C ASN A 760 -25.84 39.86 15.55
N TYR A 761 -24.67 40.02 16.17
CA TYR A 761 -23.50 39.17 15.90
C TYR A 761 -23.71 37.74 16.43
N ARG A 762 -24.46 37.56 17.53
CA ARG A 762 -24.84 36.21 17.98
C ARG A 762 -25.77 35.55 16.96
N HIS A 763 -26.79 36.26 16.48
CA HIS A 763 -27.71 35.78 15.45
C HIS A 763 -27.00 35.50 14.12
N LEU A 764 -26.13 36.40 13.66
CA LEU A 764 -25.31 36.21 12.45
C LEU A 764 -24.45 34.94 12.52
N ASN A 765 -23.84 34.66 13.68
CA ASN A 765 -23.02 33.46 13.84
C ASN A 765 -23.87 32.18 13.97
N GLN A 766 -25.10 32.25 14.50
CA GLN A 766 -26.05 31.13 14.44
C GLN A 766 -26.44 30.82 12.98
N LEU A 767 -26.79 31.84 12.19
CA LEU A 767 -27.13 31.68 10.77
C LEU A 767 -25.93 31.14 9.95
N ARG A 768 -24.71 31.61 10.23
CA ARG A 768 -23.48 31.10 9.59
C ARG A 768 -23.20 29.64 9.96
N GLU A 769 -23.30 29.26 11.24
CA GLU A 769 -23.15 27.85 11.65
C GLU A 769 -24.23 26.97 11.01
N GLN A 770 -25.48 27.46 10.92
CA GLN A 770 -26.57 26.75 10.23
C GLN A 770 -26.31 26.62 8.72
N LEU A 771 -25.85 27.68 8.03
CA LEU A 771 -25.49 27.63 6.61
C LEU A 771 -24.38 26.59 6.35
N VAL A 772 -23.40 26.46 7.24
CA VAL A 772 -22.35 25.42 7.14
C VAL A 772 -22.94 24.01 7.28
N LEU A 773 -23.89 23.81 8.20
CA LEU A 773 -24.61 22.53 8.31
C LEU A 773 -25.46 22.25 7.06
N ASP A 774 -26.29 23.20 6.64
CA ASP A 774 -27.16 23.09 5.47
C ASP A 774 -26.31 22.76 4.21
N CYS A 775 -25.23 23.51 3.94
CA CYS A 775 -24.31 23.22 2.82
C CYS A 775 -23.56 21.88 2.97
N SER A 776 -23.37 21.37 4.19
CA SER A 776 -22.73 20.07 4.41
C SER A 776 -23.65 18.89 4.09
N ALA A 777 -24.96 19.06 4.22
CA ALA A 777 -25.96 18.07 3.78
C ALA A 777 -26.06 18.05 2.24
N GLU A 778 -26.26 19.22 1.61
CA GLU A 778 -26.30 19.37 0.15
C GLU A 778 -25.03 18.82 -0.52
N TRP A 779 -23.87 18.94 0.13
CA TRP A 779 -22.62 18.31 -0.32
C TRP A 779 -22.71 16.77 -0.38
N LEU A 780 -23.29 16.13 0.64
CA LEU A 780 -23.41 14.67 0.68
C LEU A 780 -24.42 14.14 -0.35
N ASP A 781 -25.48 14.89 -0.64
CA ASP A 781 -26.46 14.52 -1.66
C ASP A 781 -25.92 14.80 -3.07
N PHE A 782 -25.15 15.88 -3.27
CA PHE A 782 -24.36 16.12 -4.47
C PHE A 782 -23.36 14.98 -4.75
N LEU A 783 -22.65 14.48 -3.72
CA LEU A 783 -21.76 13.31 -3.86
C LEU A 783 -22.53 12.02 -4.16
N GLU A 784 -23.71 11.81 -3.57
CA GLU A 784 -24.54 10.64 -3.85
C GLU A 784 -25.00 10.63 -5.32
N ASN A 785 -25.45 11.78 -5.82
CA ASN A 785 -25.83 11.98 -7.22
C ASN A 785 -24.66 11.71 -8.18
N PHE A 786 -23.45 12.19 -7.88
CA PHE A 786 -22.25 11.85 -8.66
C PHE A 786 -21.91 10.34 -8.59
N SER A 787 -22.14 9.71 -7.43
CA SER A 787 -21.80 8.29 -7.19
C SER A 787 -22.58 7.31 -8.09
N ALA A 788 -23.73 7.73 -8.66
CA ALA A 788 -24.45 6.97 -9.69
C ALA A 788 -23.56 6.62 -10.89
N HIS A 789 -22.64 7.51 -11.27
CA HIS A 789 -21.73 7.32 -12.42
C HIS A 789 -20.44 6.55 -12.08
N TYR A 790 -20.16 6.27 -10.80
CA TYR A 790 -18.91 5.67 -10.31
C TYR A 790 -18.41 4.49 -11.16
N HIS A 791 -19.30 3.55 -11.49
CA HIS A 791 -18.97 2.35 -12.25
C HIS A 791 -18.50 2.64 -13.69
N SER A 792 -19.06 3.67 -14.34
CA SER A 792 -18.62 4.14 -15.67
C SER A 792 -17.23 4.75 -15.59
N LEU A 793 -17.00 5.62 -14.59
CA LEU A 793 -15.72 6.30 -14.38
C LEU A 793 -14.62 5.30 -14.02
N CYS A 794 -14.90 4.31 -13.18
CA CYS A 794 -13.94 3.24 -12.88
C CYS A 794 -13.66 2.35 -14.12
N LYS A 795 -14.63 2.13 -15.03
CA LYS A 795 -14.35 1.46 -16.30
C LYS A 795 -13.35 2.27 -17.15
N ALA A 796 -13.51 3.60 -17.25
CA ALA A 796 -12.55 4.47 -17.93
C ALA A 796 -11.14 4.42 -17.29
N VAL A 797 -11.05 4.41 -15.95
CA VAL A 797 -9.77 4.23 -15.25
C VAL A 797 -9.16 2.84 -15.52
N HIS A 798 -9.97 1.78 -15.58
CA HIS A 798 -9.49 0.45 -15.98
C HIS A 798 -8.99 0.39 -17.42
N HIS A 799 -9.52 1.19 -18.34
CA HIS A 799 -8.98 1.34 -19.70
C HIS A 799 -7.64 2.08 -19.71
N LEU A 800 -7.55 3.23 -19.03
CA LEU A 800 -6.29 3.97 -18.84
C LEU A 800 -5.20 3.09 -18.21
N ALA A 801 -5.55 2.29 -17.21
CA ALA A 801 -4.66 1.30 -16.59
C ALA A 801 -4.16 0.24 -17.58
N THR A 802 -5.02 -0.22 -18.52
CA THR A 802 -4.59 -1.17 -19.56
C THR A 802 -3.61 -0.51 -20.53
N VAL A 803 -3.90 0.72 -20.98
CA VAL A 803 -3.02 1.47 -21.88
C VAL A 803 -1.65 1.67 -21.23
N ASP A 804 -1.60 2.13 -19.98
CA ASP A 804 -0.34 2.29 -19.23
C ASP A 804 0.44 0.97 -19.08
N CYS A 805 -0.24 -0.17 -18.89
CA CYS A 805 0.41 -1.48 -18.91
C CYS A 805 1.03 -1.83 -20.28
N ILE A 806 0.34 -1.57 -21.40
CA ILE A 806 0.89 -1.80 -22.74
C ILE A 806 2.10 -0.89 -23.01
N PHE A 807 2.02 0.40 -22.67
CA PHE A 807 3.17 1.31 -22.76
C PHE A 807 4.32 0.89 -21.84
N SER A 808 4.03 0.28 -20.68
CA SER A 808 5.05 -0.31 -19.80
C SER A 808 5.78 -1.46 -20.49
N LEU A 809 5.05 -2.45 -21.02
CA LEU A 809 5.64 -3.60 -21.70
C LEU A 809 6.36 -3.21 -23.01
N ALA A 810 5.85 -2.23 -23.75
CA ALA A 810 6.56 -1.65 -24.90
C ALA A 810 7.85 -0.92 -24.48
N LYS A 811 7.89 -0.30 -23.29
CA LYS A 811 9.13 0.27 -22.78
C LYS A 811 10.15 -0.80 -22.38
N VAL A 812 9.73 -1.95 -21.86
CA VAL A 812 10.60 -3.12 -21.61
C VAL A 812 11.18 -3.62 -22.94
N ALA A 813 10.30 -3.92 -23.90
CA ALA A 813 10.64 -4.45 -25.22
C ALA A 813 11.57 -3.54 -26.07
N LYS A 814 11.71 -2.26 -25.70
CA LYS A 814 12.61 -1.28 -26.34
C LYS A 814 14.00 -1.19 -25.68
N GLN A 815 14.40 -2.20 -24.90
CA GLN A 815 15.68 -2.25 -24.18
C GLN A 815 16.37 -3.59 -24.43
N GLY A 816 17.61 -3.55 -24.94
CA GLY A 816 18.40 -4.75 -25.26
C GLY A 816 17.77 -5.65 -26.33
N ASP A 817 18.30 -6.86 -26.46
CA ASP A 817 17.83 -7.87 -27.42
C ASP A 817 16.57 -8.57 -26.89
N TYR A 818 15.41 -7.96 -27.12
CA TYR A 818 14.09 -8.47 -26.75
C TYR A 818 13.28 -8.81 -28.01
N CYS A 819 12.85 -10.07 -28.16
CA CYS A 819 12.07 -10.53 -29.31
C CYS A 819 10.56 -10.67 -28.99
N ARG A 820 9.70 -10.55 -30.01
CA ARG A 820 8.28 -10.92 -29.91
C ARG A 820 8.22 -12.46 -29.89
N PRO A 821 7.75 -13.11 -28.81
CA PRO A 821 7.61 -14.56 -28.80
C PRO A 821 6.54 -15.02 -29.80
N SER A 822 6.76 -16.17 -30.42
CA SER A 822 5.79 -16.89 -31.23
C SER A 822 5.01 -17.85 -30.33
N LEU A 823 3.73 -17.57 -30.10
CA LEU A 823 2.88 -18.38 -29.23
C LEU A 823 2.18 -19.50 -30.01
N GLN A 824 2.13 -20.71 -29.44
CA GLN A 824 1.47 -21.89 -30.02
C GLN A 824 0.52 -22.53 -28.99
N GLU A 825 -0.48 -23.29 -29.43
CA GLU A 825 -1.34 -24.06 -28.51
C GLU A 825 -0.64 -25.35 -28.02
N GLU A 826 0.29 -25.90 -28.80
CA GLU A 826 1.03 -27.12 -28.48
C GLU A 826 2.22 -26.83 -27.54
N ARG A 827 2.24 -27.51 -26.37
CA ARG A 827 3.31 -27.41 -25.35
C ARG A 827 4.73 -27.49 -25.93
N LYS A 828 5.47 -26.38 -25.84
CA LYS A 828 6.80 -26.22 -26.43
C LYS A 828 7.55 -25.06 -25.77
N ILE A 829 8.85 -25.20 -25.58
CA ILE A 829 9.72 -24.11 -25.10
C ILE A 829 11.00 -24.16 -25.93
N VAL A 830 11.03 -23.38 -27.01
CA VAL A 830 12.24 -23.14 -27.81
C VAL A 830 12.70 -21.71 -27.59
N ILE A 831 13.91 -21.54 -27.10
CA ILE A 831 14.52 -20.25 -26.78
C ILE A 831 15.92 -20.23 -27.41
N LYS A 832 16.23 -19.21 -28.20
CA LYS A 832 17.57 -18.96 -28.76
C LYS A 832 18.23 -17.80 -28.02
N ASN A 833 19.43 -18.03 -27.50
CA ASN A 833 20.22 -17.01 -26.79
C ASN A 833 19.38 -16.21 -25.76
N GLY A 834 18.57 -16.93 -24.97
CA GLY A 834 17.78 -16.33 -23.89
C GLY A 834 18.63 -15.90 -22.70
N ARG A 835 18.16 -14.90 -21.96
CA ARG A 835 18.84 -14.31 -20.80
C ARG A 835 17.89 -14.20 -19.61
N HIS A 836 18.38 -14.24 -18.37
CA HIS A 836 17.54 -14.13 -17.19
C HIS A 836 17.09 -12.67 -16.99
N PRO A 837 15.78 -12.33 -17.01
CA PRO A 837 15.32 -10.93 -17.10
C PRO A 837 15.92 -9.97 -16.06
N VAL A 838 16.00 -10.41 -14.80
CA VAL A 838 16.59 -9.59 -13.71
C VAL A 838 18.10 -9.41 -13.86
N ILE A 839 18.83 -10.44 -14.34
CA ILE A 839 20.30 -10.38 -14.48
C ILE A 839 20.66 -9.52 -15.71
N ASP A 840 19.87 -9.61 -16.77
CA ASP A 840 19.98 -8.78 -17.98
C ASP A 840 19.95 -7.28 -17.65
N VAL A 841 19.03 -6.86 -16.78
CA VAL A 841 18.93 -5.46 -16.31
C VAL A 841 20.03 -5.07 -15.31
N LEU A 842 20.56 -6.02 -14.53
CA LEU A 842 21.58 -5.73 -13.50
C LEU A 842 23.03 -5.76 -14.01
N LEU A 843 23.33 -6.57 -15.03
CA LEU A 843 24.69 -6.75 -15.57
C LEU A 843 24.80 -6.37 -17.06
N GLY A 844 23.76 -6.58 -17.87
CA GLY A 844 23.81 -6.43 -19.32
C GLY A 844 24.80 -7.41 -19.97
N GLU A 845 25.39 -6.99 -21.10
CA GLU A 845 26.40 -7.73 -21.87
C GLU A 845 27.77 -7.81 -21.15
N GLN A 846 27.83 -8.49 -20.00
CA GLN A 846 29.07 -8.79 -19.28
C GLN A 846 29.40 -10.29 -19.33
N ASP A 847 30.69 -10.62 -19.42
CA ASP A 847 31.24 -11.98 -19.59
C ASP A 847 30.87 -13.01 -18.48
N GLN A 848 30.16 -12.57 -17.43
CA GLN A 848 29.71 -13.42 -16.33
C GLN A 848 28.38 -14.14 -16.58
N TYR A 849 27.49 -13.61 -17.44
CA TYR A 849 26.19 -14.23 -17.71
C TYR A 849 25.91 -14.37 -19.21
N VAL A 850 26.39 -15.46 -19.78
CA VAL A 850 26.27 -15.76 -21.21
C VAL A 850 24.85 -16.25 -21.56
N PRO A 851 24.26 -15.80 -22.70
CA PRO A 851 22.95 -16.27 -23.15
C PRO A 851 22.90 -17.77 -23.39
N ASN A 852 21.76 -18.39 -23.04
CA ASN A 852 21.54 -19.83 -23.11
C ASN A 852 20.37 -20.17 -24.04
N SER A 853 20.50 -21.27 -24.80
CA SER A 853 19.40 -21.79 -25.63
C SER A 853 18.72 -22.97 -24.95
N THR A 854 17.41 -23.11 -25.15
CA THR A 854 16.57 -24.18 -24.61
C THR A 854 15.74 -24.77 -25.73
N ASN A 855 15.54 -26.10 -25.73
CA ASN A 855 14.64 -26.78 -26.65
C ASN A 855 13.91 -27.89 -25.86
N LEU A 856 12.62 -27.69 -25.63
CA LEU A 856 11.68 -28.68 -25.10
C LEU A 856 10.44 -28.68 -25.99
N SER A 857 9.85 -29.84 -26.31
CA SER A 857 8.75 -29.88 -27.29
C SER A 857 7.77 -31.04 -27.14
N GLY A 858 6.66 -30.99 -27.90
CA GLY A 858 5.66 -32.06 -28.00
C GLY A 858 6.28 -33.45 -28.20
N ASP A 859 7.04 -33.57 -29.29
CA ASP A 859 7.32 -34.82 -30.01
C ASP A 859 8.81 -35.21 -30.03
N SER A 860 9.61 -34.56 -29.17
CA SER A 860 11.04 -34.80 -28.98
C SER A 860 11.37 -34.66 -27.49
N GLU A 861 12.55 -34.16 -27.15
CA GLU A 861 12.97 -33.95 -25.76
C GLU A 861 11.93 -33.13 -24.99
N ARG A 862 11.36 -33.74 -23.94
CA ARG A 862 10.46 -33.11 -22.95
C ARG A 862 11.17 -32.87 -21.63
N VAL A 863 12.21 -33.67 -21.36
CA VAL A 863 12.86 -33.75 -20.05
C VAL A 863 14.36 -33.47 -20.22
N MET A 864 14.83 -32.45 -19.51
CA MET A 864 16.23 -32.03 -19.52
C MET A 864 16.84 -32.34 -18.15
N ILE A 865 17.71 -33.34 -18.08
CA ILE A 865 18.46 -33.68 -16.88
C ILE A 865 19.69 -32.78 -16.83
N ILE A 866 19.84 -31.97 -15.77
CA ILE A 866 20.91 -30.96 -15.67
C ILE A 866 21.85 -31.32 -14.52
N THR A 867 23.14 -31.43 -14.85
CA THR A 867 24.21 -31.77 -13.90
C THR A 867 25.28 -30.67 -13.82
N GLY A 868 26.21 -30.80 -12.86
CA GLY A 868 27.37 -29.91 -12.70
C GLY A 868 27.40 -29.13 -11.37
N PRO A 869 28.46 -28.35 -11.11
CA PRO A 869 28.66 -27.65 -9.83
C PRO A 869 27.61 -26.56 -9.56
N ASN A 870 27.39 -26.21 -8.29
CA ASN A 870 26.35 -25.22 -7.93
C ASN A 870 26.70 -23.78 -8.30
N MET A 871 27.99 -23.45 -8.47
CA MET A 871 28.44 -22.14 -8.93
C MET A 871 28.37 -21.96 -10.46
N GLY A 872 28.07 -23.01 -11.24
CA GLY A 872 28.03 -22.97 -12.71
C GLY A 872 26.77 -22.36 -13.32
N GLY A 873 26.10 -21.42 -12.63
CA GLY A 873 24.92 -20.72 -13.17
C GLY A 873 23.62 -21.56 -13.31
N LYS A 874 23.59 -22.84 -12.90
CA LYS A 874 22.44 -23.75 -13.04
C LYS A 874 21.11 -23.11 -12.60
N SER A 875 21.07 -22.57 -11.39
CA SER A 875 19.86 -21.98 -10.79
C SER A 875 19.36 -20.75 -11.55
N SER A 876 20.25 -19.99 -12.18
CA SER A 876 19.87 -18.86 -13.06
C SER A 876 19.29 -19.35 -14.38
N TYR A 877 19.85 -20.41 -14.98
CA TYR A 877 19.30 -20.99 -16.22
C TYR A 877 17.88 -21.55 -16.01
N ILE A 878 17.64 -22.32 -14.95
CA ILE A 878 16.30 -22.88 -14.70
C ILE A 878 15.26 -21.80 -14.33
N LYS A 879 15.65 -20.76 -13.58
CA LYS A 879 14.77 -19.58 -13.38
C LYS A 879 14.47 -18.88 -14.70
N GLN A 880 15.48 -18.67 -15.56
CA GLN A 880 15.32 -18.02 -16.87
C GLN A 880 14.25 -18.70 -17.73
N VAL A 881 14.27 -20.03 -17.83
CA VAL A 881 13.31 -20.77 -18.69
C VAL A 881 11.87 -20.50 -18.24
N ALA A 882 11.57 -20.60 -16.94
CA ALA A 882 10.24 -20.30 -16.41
C ALA A 882 9.86 -18.83 -16.56
N LEU A 883 10.79 -17.90 -16.27
CA LEU A 883 10.54 -16.46 -16.37
C LEU A 883 10.26 -16.00 -17.81
N ILE A 884 10.92 -16.59 -18.82
CA ILE A 884 10.64 -16.32 -20.23
C ILE A 884 9.25 -16.82 -20.63
N THR A 885 8.83 -18.03 -20.21
CA THR A 885 7.48 -18.54 -20.45
C THR A 885 6.41 -17.66 -19.79
N ILE A 886 6.63 -17.22 -18.55
CA ILE A 886 5.76 -16.27 -17.83
C ILE A 886 5.63 -14.96 -18.63
N MET A 887 6.74 -14.36 -19.07
CA MET A 887 6.73 -13.12 -19.85
C MET A 887 6.00 -13.26 -21.19
N ALA A 888 6.14 -14.40 -21.87
CA ALA A 888 5.39 -14.69 -23.09
C ALA A 888 3.87 -14.77 -22.83
N GLN A 889 3.43 -15.50 -21.80
CA GLN A 889 2.01 -15.62 -21.45
C GLN A 889 1.41 -14.38 -20.74
N ILE A 890 2.23 -13.45 -20.25
CA ILE A 890 1.79 -12.09 -19.90
C ILE A 890 1.41 -11.29 -21.18
N GLY A 891 1.93 -11.65 -22.35
CA GLY A 891 1.85 -10.87 -23.57
C GLY A 891 2.96 -9.81 -23.69
N SER A 892 4.15 -10.10 -23.14
CA SER A 892 5.36 -9.28 -23.25
C SER A 892 6.35 -9.86 -24.27
N TYR A 893 7.22 -9.00 -24.81
CA TYR A 893 8.46 -9.45 -25.46
C TYR A 893 9.39 -10.08 -24.41
N VAL A 894 10.30 -10.94 -24.85
CA VAL A 894 11.18 -11.73 -23.97
C VAL A 894 12.67 -11.51 -24.28
N PRO A 895 13.57 -11.56 -23.27
CA PRO A 895 15.01 -11.38 -23.46
C PRO A 895 15.63 -12.61 -24.12
N ALA A 896 15.53 -12.68 -25.44
CA ALA A 896 16.04 -13.75 -26.30
C ALA A 896 16.20 -13.23 -27.74
N GLU A 897 17.00 -13.93 -28.55
CA GLU A 897 17.12 -13.69 -29.99
C GLU A 897 15.85 -14.17 -30.72
N GLU A 898 15.42 -15.39 -30.40
CA GLU A 898 14.14 -15.97 -30.86
C GLU A 898 13.48 -16.74 -29.71
N ALA A 899 12.14 -16.76 -29.66
CA ALA A 899 11.38 -17.57 -28.73
C ALA A 899 10.11 -18.13 -29.38
N THR A 900 9.87 -19.43 -29.22
CA THR A 900 8.60 -20.10 -29.54
C THR A 900 8.10 -20.83 -28.29
N ILE A 901 6.94 -20.40 -27.79
CA ILE A 901 6.36 -20.83 -26.51
C ILE A 901 4.96 -21.40 -26.76
N GLY A 902 4.76 -22.67 -26.42
CA GLY A 902 3.43 -23.27 -26.27
C GLY A 902 2.77 -22.80 -24.98
N ILE A 903 1.44 -22.70 -24.94
CA ILE A 903 0.72 -22.37 -23.71
C ILE A 903 1.01 -23.43 -22.63
N VAL A 904 1.54 -22.97 -21.49
CA VAL A 904 1.74 -23.77 -20.28
C VAL A 904 0.62 -23.45 -19.30
N ASP A 905 -0.03 -24.49 -18.76
CA ASP A 905 -1.15 -24.36 -17.82
C ASP A 905 -0.72 -24.02 -16.39
N GLY A 906 0.45 -24.50 -15.96
CA GLY A 906 1.02 -24.22 -14.66
C GLY A 906 2.54 -24.38 -14.61
N ILE A 907 3.19 -23.59 -13.75
CA ILE A 907 4.63 -23.66 -13.50
C ILE A 907 4.88 -24.07 -12.06
N PHE A 908 5.52 -25.24 -11.92
CA PHE A 908 5.75 -25.90 -10.65
C PHE A 908 7.24 -25.98 -10.36
N THR A 909 7.69 -25.33 -9.29
CA THR A 909 9.11 -25.31 -8.91
C THR A 909 9.31 -25.87 -7.51
N ARG A 910 10.32 -26.72 -7.37
CA ARG A 910 10.87 -27.18 -6.11
C ARG A 910 12.35 -26.81 -6.13
N MET A 911 12.70 -25.70 -5.48
CA MET A 911 14.04 -25.10 -5.55
C MET A 911 14.55 -24.66 -4.18
N GLY A 912 15.87 -24.62 -4.03
CA GLY A 912 16.55 -24.11 -2.84
C GLY A 912 16.34 -24.95 -1.57
N ALA A 913 16.85 -24.44 -0.45
CA ALA A 913 16.67 -24.99 0.89
C ALA A 913 16.07 -23.91 1.79
N ALA A 914 14.88 -24.18 2.32
CA ALA A 914 14.21 -23.36 3.31
C ALA A 914 13.87 -24.27 4.51
N ASP A 915 14.24 -23.82 5.71
CA ASP A 915 14.16 -24.62 6.94
C ASP A 915 13.03 -24.12 7.83
N ASN A 916 12.11 -25.00 8.21
CA ASN A 916 10.93 -24.64 9.01
C ASN A 916 11.06 -25.14 10.45
N ILE A 917 12.17 -24.75 11.07
CA ILE A 917 12.62 -25.16 12.41
C ILE A 917 11.49 -25.03 13.45
N TYR A 918 10.65 -23.99 13.33
CA TYR A 918 9.52 -23.74 14.23
C TYR A 918 8.42 -24.81 14.24
N LYS A 919 8.23 -25.56 13.15
CA LYS A 919 7.26 -26.68 13.10
C LYS A 919 7.82 -28.02 13.59
N GLY A 920 9.13 -28.11 13.85
CA GLY A 920 9.83 -29.39 14.04
C GLY A 920 9.80 -30.30 12.79
N GLN A 921 9.38 -29.76 11.64
CA GLN A 921 9.35 -30.49 10.37
C GLN A 921 10.72 -30.46 9.72
N SER A 922 11.22 -31.63 9.32
CA SER A 922 12.48 -31.75 8.58
C SER A 922 12.39 -31.02 7.23
N THR A 923 13.49 -30.41 6.80
CA THR A 923 13.66 -29.83 5.45
C THR A 923 13.29 -30.82 4.35
N PHE A 924 13.61 -32.11 4.57
CA PHE A 924 13.25 -33.21 3.70
C PHE A 924 11.75 -33.53 3.68
N MET A 925 11.03 -33.32 4.78
CA MET A 925 9.57 -33.53 4.84
C MET A 925 8.85 -32.45 4.04
N GLU A 926 9.25 -31.18 4.14
CA GLU A 926 8.66 -30.11 3.31
C GLU A 926 9.05 -30.28 1.83
N GLU A 927 10.30 -30.67 1.53
CA GLU A 927 10.75 -31.03 0.17
C GLU A 927 9.90 -32.14 -0.47
N LEU A 928 9.58 -33.21 0.26
CA LEU A 928 8.70 -34.28 -0.23
C LEU A 928 7.22 -33.87 -0.30
N MET A 929 6.74 -33.00 0.61
CA MET A 929 5.35 -32.52 0.57
C MET A 929 5.12 -31.60 -0.64
N ASP A 930 6.03 -30.67 -0.91
CA ASP A 930 6.01 -29.85 -2.13
C ASP A 930 6.05 -30.73 -3.38
N THR A 931 6.99 -31.68 -3.44
CA THR A 931 7.12 -32.60 -4.59
C THR A 931 5.85 -33.45 -4.79
N ALA A 932 5.24 -33.93 -3.70
CA ALA A 932 4.00 -34.70 -3.75
C ALA A 932 2.77 -33.86 -4.16
N GLU A 933 2.78 -32.55 -3.94
CA GLU A 933 1.74 -31.65 -4.46
C GLU A 933 1.96 -31.35 -5.96
N ILE A 934 3.20 -31.18 -6.40
CA ILE A 934 3.53 -31.07 -7.84
C ILE A 934 3.06 -32.32 -8.60
N ILE A 935 3.25 -33.51 -8.05
CA ILE A 935 2.75 -34.78 -8.63
C ILE A 935 1.21 -34.84 -8.72
N ARG A 936 0.48 -34.10 -7.88
CA ARG A 936 -1.01 -34.01 -7.93
C ARG A 936 -1.51 -32.95 -8.91
N GLN A 937 -0.83 -31.80 -8.97
CA GLN A 937 -1.30 -30.62 -9.70
C GLN A 937 -0.75 -30.52 -11.14
N ALA A 938 0.43 -31.08 -11.43
CA ALA A 938 1.04 -30.96 -12.75
C ALA A 938 0.36 -31.84 -13.81
N THR A 939 0.08 -31.27 -14.97
CA THR A 939 -0.48 -31.96 -16.14
C THR A 939 0.58 -32.12 -17.23
N SER A 940 0.21 -32.81 -18.32
CA SER A 940 1.06 -32.88 -19.52
C SER A 940 1.44 -31.52 -20.13
N GLN A 941 0.67 -30.46 -19.91
CA GLN A 941 0.96 -29.11 -20.43
C GLN A 941 1.86 -28.29 -19.50
N SER A 942 2.12 -28.78 -18.29
CA SER A 942 2.82 -28.02 -17.25
C SER A 942 4.33 -27.97 -17.47
N LEU A 943 4.96 -26.93 -16.92
CA LEU A 943 6.41 -26.83 -16.77
C LEU A 943 6.81 -27.18 -15.33
N VAL A 944 7.52 -28.28 -15.15
CA VAL A 944 7.98 -28.79 -13.87
C VAL A 944 9.49 -28.55 -13.72
N ILE A 945 9.92 -27.98 -12.60
CA ILE A 945 11.34 -27.71 -12.30
C ILE A 945 11.64 -28.28 -10.91
N LEU A 946 12.47 -29.33 -10.86
CA LEU A 946 12.90 -29.98 -9.62
C LEU A 946 14.41 -29.83 -9.46
N ASP A 947 14.83 -29.17 -8.39
CA ASP A 947 16.23 -28.86 -8.09
C ASP A 947 16.68 -29.59 -6.81
N GLU A 948 17.73 -30.42 -6.94
CA GLU A 948 18.34 -31.22 -5.88
C GLU A 948 17.36 -32.09 -5.06
N LEU A 949 16.36 -32.67 -5.71
CA LEU A 949 15.43 -33.60 -5.06
C LEU A 949 16.16 -34.81 -4.46
N GLY A 950 15.89 -35.13 -3.19
CA GLY A 950 16.46 -36.26 -2.47
C GLY A 950 17.66 -35.90 -1.58
N ARG A 951 18.18 -34.67 -1.65
CA ARG A 951 19.40 -34.26 -0.92
C ARG A 951 19.26 -34.32 0.61
N GLY A 952 18.03 -34.32 1.14
CA GLY A 952 17.73 -34.26 2.57
C GLY A 952 17.73 -35.61 3.30
N THR A 953 18.06 -36.70 2.61
CA THR A 953 18.05 -38.07 3.15
C THR A 953 19.34 -38.83 2.80
N SER A 954 19.40 -40.13 3.09
CA SER A 954 20.54 -40.98 2.73
C SER A 954 20.73 -41.05 1.21
N THR A 955 21.97 -41.27 0.76
CA THR A 955 22.27 -41.28 -0.68
C THR A 955 21.47 -42.31 -1.47
N HIS A 956 21.14 -43.47 -0.89
CA HIS A 956 20.39 -44.51 -1.60
C HIS A 956 18.90 -44.18 -1.67
N ASP A 957 18.30 -43.65 -0.60
CA ASP A 957 16.93 -43.14 -0.60
C ASP A 957 16.77 -41.96 -1.56
N GLY A 958 17.71 -41.01 -1.53
CA GLY A 958 17.71 -39.82 -2.38
C GLY A 958 17.79 -40.16 -3.87
N ILE A 959 18.67 -41.10 -4.25
CA ILE A 959 18.74 -41.63 -5.62
C ILE A 959 17.43 -42.33 -6.00
N ALA A 960 16.89 -43.21 -5.15
CA ALA A 960 15.68 -43.96 -5.45
C ALA A 960 14.46 -43.04 -5.65
N ILE A 961 14.28 -42.06 -4.76
CA ILE A 961 13.21 -41.05 -4.84
C ILE A 961 13.38 -40.19 -6.09
N ALA A 962 14.59 -39.68 -6.36
CA ALA A 962 14.86 -38.85 -7.54
C ALA A 962 14.62 -39.60 -8.85
N TYR A 963 15.08 -40.84 -8.96
CA TYR A 963 14.91 -41.70 -10.14
C TYR A 963 13.43 -42.00 -10.39
N ALA A 964 12.70 -42.50 -9.38
CA ALA A 964 11.29 -42.87 -9.51
C ALA A 964 10.40 -41.64 -9.79
N THR A 965 10.69 -40.50 -9.17
CA THR A 965 9.98 -39.24 -9.43
C THR A 965 10.20 -38.76 -10.87
N LEU A 966 11.43 -38.82 -11.37
CA LEU A 966 11.72 -38.40 -12.74
C LEU A 966 11.10 -39.35 -13.78
N GLU A 967 11.16 -40.66 -13.57
CA GLU A 967 10.51 -41.66 -14.44
C GLU A 967 8.99 -41.40 -14.56
N HIS A 968 8.33 -41.04 -13.45
CA HIS A 968 6.92 -40.68 -13.43
C HIS A 968 6.62 -39.43 -14.29
N PHE A 969 7.43 -38.38 -14.22
CA PHE A 969 7.27 -37.20 -15.09
C PHE A 969 7.57 -37.50 -16.56
N ILE A 970 8.55 -38.36 -16.87
CA ILE A 970 8.88 -38.79 -18.24
C ILE A 970 7.72 -39.55 -18.91
N ARG A 971 7.22 -40.59 -18.22
CA ARG A 971 6.31 -41.60 -18.79
C ARG A 971 4.83 -41.31 -18.52
N ASP A 972 4.48 -40.91 -17.30
CA ASP A 972 3.10 -40.91 -16.84
C ASP A 972 2.46 -39.53 -16.99
N VAL A 973 3.12 -38.47 -16.47
CA VAL A 973 2.65 -37.08 -16.59
C VAL A 973 2.95 -36.49 -17.97
N LYS A 974 4.15 -36.76 -18.51
CA LYS A 974 4.66 -36.26 -19.80
C LYS A 974 4.78 -34.73 -19.90
N SER A 975 4.92 -34.05 -18.76
CA SER A 975 5.16 -32.60 -18.64
C SER A 975 6.49 -32.17 -19.25
N LEU A 976 6.60 -30.88 -19.60
CA LEU A 976 7.91 -30.28 -19.90
C LEU A 976 8.68 -30.15 -18.58
N THR A 977 9.87 -30.74 -18.47
CA THR A 977 10.50 -30.98 -17.17
C THR A 977 11.99 -30.64 -17.16
N LEU A 978 12.41 -29.76 -16.24
CA LEU A 978 13.83 -29.51 -15.93
C LEU A 978 14.16 -30.22 -14.61
N PHE A 979 15.10 -31.17 -14.64
CA PHE A 979 15.47 -31.96 -13.46
C PHE A 979 16.95 -31.79 -13.13
N VAL A 980 17.26 -31.01 -12.10
CA VAL A 980 18.63 -30.72 -11.70
C VAL A 980 19.09 -31.69 -10.61
N THR A 981 20.18 -32.41 -10.86
CA THR A 981 20.62 -33.49 -9.97
C THR A 981 22.14 -33.62 -9.86
N HIS A 982 22.59 -34.14 -8.72
CA HIS A 982 23.96 -34.57 -8.45
C HIS A 982 24.12 -36.10 -8.46
N TYR A 983 23.09 -36.83 -8.88
CA TYR A 983 23.06 -38.30 -8.84
C TYR A 983 23.28 -38.90 -10.25
N PRO A 984 24.48 -39.46 -10.55
CA PRO A 984 24.74 -40.08 -11.85
C PRO A 984 23.76 -41.19 -12.27
N PRO A 985 23.23 -42.05 -11.37
CA PRO A 985 22.25 -43.07 -11.77
C PRO A 985 20.95 -42.51 -12.36
N VAL A 986 20.55 -41.28 -12.00
CA VAL A 986 19.36 -40.63 -12.57
C VAL A 986 19.56 -40.30 -14.05
N CYS A 987 20.82 -40.05 -14.47
CA CYS A 987 21.17 -39.78 -15.86
C CYS A 987 20.98 -41.01 -16.77
N GLU A 988 20.85 -42.23 -16.21
CA GLU A 988 20.66 -43.45 -17.01
C GLU A 988 19.27 -43.53 -17.68
N LEU A 989 18.30 -42.73 -17.24
CA LEU A 989 16.96 -42.64 -17.84
C LEU A 989 16.98 -42.21 -19.33
N GLU A 990 18.00 -41.45 -19.76
CA GLU A 990 18.25 -41.13 -21.18
C GLU A 990 18.40 -42.39 -22.05
N LYS A 991 19.01 -43.45 -21.52
CA LYS A 991 19.20 -44.73 -22.24
C LYS A 991 17.88 -45.47 -22.47
N SER A 992 16.90 -45.23 -21.60
CA SER A 992 15.58 -45.86 -21.61
C SER A 992 14.54 -45.05 -22.40
N TYR A 993 14.72 -43.73 -22.48
CA TYR A 993 13.76 -42.76 -23.04
C TYR A 993 14.47 -41.78 -23.99
N LEU A 994 15.15 -42.35 -24.99
CA LEU A 994 16.15 -41.68 -25.84
C LEU A 994 15.56 -40.68 -26.85
N GLN A 995 14.23 -40.56 -26.95
CA GLN A 995 13.56 -39.52 -27.73
C GLN A 995 13.00 -38.39 -26.85
N GLU A 996 12.84 -38.66 -25.55
CA GLU A 996 12.06 -37.84 -24.62
C GLU A 996 12.91 -37.16 -23.54
N VAL A 997 14.11 -37.70 -23.29
CA VAL A 997 15.06 -37.29 -22.25
C VAL A 997 16.41 -36.98 -22.89
N GLY A 998 17.04 -35.87 -22.49
CA GLY A 998 18.44 -35.58 -22.78
C GLY A 998 19.23 -35.21 -21.52
N ASN A 999 20.51 -35.60 -21.47
CA ASN A 999 21.47 -35.24 -20.43
C ASN A 999 22.27 -33.98 -20.79
N TYR A 1000 22.24 -33.00 -19.90
CA TYR A 1000 22.87 -31.68 -20.05
C TYR A 1000 23.73 -31.35 -18.82
N HIS A 1001 24.73 -30.50 -19.00
CA HIS A 1001 25.60 -30.00 -17.92
C HIS A 1001 26.02 -28.56 -18.19
N MET A 1002 26.11 -27.72 -17.15
CA MET A 1002 26.65 -26.36 -17.32
C MET A 1002 28.16 -26.42 -17.52
N GLY A 1003 28.59 -26.35 -18.78
CA GLY A 1003 30.00 -26.24 -19.15
C GLY A 1003 30.62 -24.94 -18.67
N PHE A 1004 31.83 -25.02 -18.09
CA PHE A 1004 32.61 -23.88 -17.63
C PHE A 1004 34.02 -23.92 -18.22
N LEU A 1005 34.52 -22.75 -18.61
CA LEU A 1005 35.87 -22.52 -19.08
C LEU A 1005 36.64 -21.80 -17.97
N VAL A 1006 37.57 -22.51 -17.34
CA VAL A 1006 38.54 -21.85 -16.47
C VAL A 1006 39.49 -21.07 -17.38
N ASN A 1007 39.58 -19.76 -17.19
CA ASN A 1007 40.67 -18.98 -17.74
C ASN A 1007 41.96 -19.42 -17.02
N GLU A 1008 42.74 -20.30 -17.66
CA GLU A 1008 44.13 -20.49 -17.28
C GLU A 1008 44.88 -19.19 -17.62
N ASP A 1009 45.20 -18.38 -16.61
CA ASP A 1009 46.12 -17.24 -16.77
C ASP A 1009 47.43 -17.74 -17.40
N GLU A 1010 48.00 -16.99 -18.34
CA GLU A 1010 49.22 -17.36 -19.09
C GLU A 1010 50.52 -17.30 -18.25
N ASN A 1011 50.49 -17.75 -17.00
CA ASN A 1011 51.66 -17.97 -16.15
C ASN A 1011 52.37 -19.28 -16.51
N LYS A 1012 52.63 -19.50 -17.81
CA LYS A 1012 53.75 -20.33 -18.24
C LYS A 1012 55.02 -19.50 -18.10
N GLU A 1013 55.60 -19.50 -16.91
CA GLU A 1013 56.99 -19.04 -16.73
C GLU A 1013 57.89 -19.82 -17.69
N ASP A 1014 58.40 -19.14 -18.72
CA ASP A 1014 59.36 -19.69 -19.71
C ASP A 1014 60.67 -20.01 -18.97
N PRO A 1015 61.04 -21.27 -18.72
CA PRO A 1015 62.19 -21.62 -17.88
C PRO A 1015 63.49 -21.54 -18.72
N GLY A 1016 63.72 -20.38 -19.35
CA GLY A 1016 64.47 -20.30 -20.61
C GLY A 1016 65.11 -18.96 -20.99
N LYS A 1017 65.09 -17.91 -20.15
CA LYS A 1017 66.04 -16.76 -20.21
C LYS A 1017 66.24 -16.12 -18.82
N GLY A 1018 67.44 -15.69 -18.41
CA GLY A 1018 68.70 -15.83 -19.13
C GLY A 1018 69.85 -14.87 -18.81
N GLN A 1019 69.95 -14.28 -17.60
CA GLN A 1019 71.18 -13.67 -17.07
C GLN A 1019 71.08 -13.39 -15.57
#